data_AF-B8BBC1-F1
#
_entry.id   AF-B8BBC1-F1
#
_cell.length_a   1.000
_cell.length_b   1.000
_cell.length_c   1.000
_cell.angle_alpha   90.00
_cell.angle_beta   90.00
_cell.angle_gamma   90.00
#
_symmetry.space_group_name_H-M   'P 1'
#
loop_
_entity.id
_entity.type
_entity.pdbx_description
1 polymer ?
#
loop_
_entity_poly.entity_id
_entity_poly.type
_entity_poly.pdbx_seq_one_letter_code
_entity_poly.pdbx_strand_id
1 'polypeptide(L)'
;MGFEGFPNLKKLRLHEVTLPEHMGNMLAALISASPLLEEVELVSVFLVGDYPDEEWVIRAPNLRKLIMVAAFPYGGRVEELPRLEQGILCGPNYAKFLTGMAHVTKLEFMCHYMLSTEVDVLEQLPFLFENLRSLVISVNFCKMSHILFMFCLLRSAPVLEELDVVGQSNDAQDIDANDEFLNAQPTYDMFAKLCVVRMKKVACLCNEMHFMEFVLNKARVLRVLSVYPSSGVTCSNEQAFITEHPRVSPDAQVIFMNRESANNGYMDTPSVNYKLETTRTGNWIDLAHPCKINRLDLDAVDQHKHIEEMLLIRQKLLKERKEMAQALHEDKKLLLNYFAAVKKYFTSNLKYLSEQLNISIPPFPEPSSVSSSSHPTSPRLAEALTDPASCSADNVQADSRADQQPKPSLNSLPSEILENIVGRLPVRQAVRTSALSLDWRRRWESSPGIRFGWGSGEAGAAAAVGQILARYACPVRHFRHGWIESGGSARADEWLVVLAGRGVEHLALIFSEADNFLFHTLHAAIFSCRELTKLEFGSCRLPAAPSDFSGFPNLTVLTLTMVAFPPHGERTLEAMISSAPLLQSLELKNVSLEGGEWDEWVIRAPNLKDLIIQLEFDFLWEIEQLPSIQTATISVDNESTDRDFVQLLTCFARPSYTGKLVC
;
A
#
# COMPACT_ATOMS: atom_id res chain seq x y z
N MET A 1 16.64 19.29 -29.37
CA MET A 1 17.45 19.54 -28.16
C MET A 1 17.10 18.46 -27.14
N GLY A 2 17.93 18.22 -26.14
CA GLY A 2 17.70 17.14 -25.17
C GLY A 2 16.53 17.43 -24.22
N PHE A 3 15.99 16.36 -23.65
CA PHE A 3 15.16 16.36 -22.44
C PHE A 3 15.96 17.06 -21.31
N GLU A 4 15.50 18.22 -20.82
CA GLU A 4 16.17 18.92 -19.70
C GLU A 4 15.83 18.29 -18.33
N GLY A 5 14.66 17.68 -18.25
CA GLY A 5 14.20 16.89 -17.11
C GLY A 5 13.88 17.69 -15.87
N PHE A 6 13.89 16.97 -14.74
CA PHE A 6 13.48 17.52 -13.47
C PHE A 6 14.69 17.80 -12.58
N PRO A 7 15.20 19.05 -12.55
CA PRO A 7 16.34 19.41 -11.72
C PRO A 7 16.05 19.25 -10.21
N ASN A 8 14.78 19.16 -9.81
CA ASN A 8 14.31 19.09 -8.43
C ASN A 8 13.73 17.72 -8.00
N LEU A 9 13.47 16.79 -8.93
CA LEU A 9 12.77 15.54 -8.63
C LEU A 9 13.67 14.60 -7.82
N LYS A 10 13.15 14.12 -6.69
CA LYS A 10 13.82 13.21 -5.75
C LYS A 10 13.16 11.84 -5.68
N LYS A 11 11.85 11.76 -5.96
CA LYS A 11 11.06 10.53 -5.89
C LYS A 11 10.13 10.41 -7.09
N LEU A 12 10.32 9.37 -7.90
CA LEU A 12 9.40 8.97 -8.98
C LEU A 12 8.73 7.65 -8.62
N ARG A 13 7.40 7.59 -8.72
CA ARG A 13 6.63 6.37 -8.48
C ARG A 13 5.56 6.22 -9.57
N LEU A 14 5.65 5.14 -10.34
CA LEU A 14 4.69 4.76 -11.38
C LEU A 14 4.14 3.38 -11.00
N HIS A 15 2.83 3.29 -10.79
CA HIS A 15 2.11 2.12 -10.29
C HIS A 15 0.96 1.81 -11.28
N GLU A 16 0.78 0.55 -11.69
CA GLU A 16 -0.24 0.05 -12.66
C GLU A 16 -0.26 0.70 -14.08
N VAL A 17 0.63 1.65 -14.37
CA VAL A 17 0.66 2.43 -15.62
C VAL A 17 1.11 1.62 -16.85
N THR A 18 0.33 1.64 -17.93
CA THR A 18 0.75 1.13 -19.25
C THR A 18 1.42 2.23 -20.08
N LEU A 19 2.67 2.04 -20.52
CA LEU A 19 3.39 2.95 -21.42
C LEU A 19 3.53 2.33 -22.82
N PRO A 20 3.30 3.09 -23.92
CA PRO A 20 3.35 2.56 -25.29
C PRO A 20 4.77 2.26 -25.81
N GLU A 21 4.88 1.83 -27.07
CA GLU A 21 6.10 1.24 -27.65
C GLU A 21 7.37 2.11 -27.54
N HIS A 22 8.49 1.42 -27.29
CA HIS A 22 9.84 1.98 -27.06
C HIS A 22 9.99 2.94 -25.86
N MET A 23 8.95 3.17 -25.05
CA MET A 23 8.99 4.14 -23.93
C MET A 23 9.93 3.78 -22.78
N GLY A 24 10.47 2.56 -22.72
CA GLY A 24 11.58 2.21 -21.82
C GLY A 24 12.80 3.13 -22.01
N ASN A 25 13.13 3.50 -23.25
CA ASN A 25 14.19 4.48 -23.55
C ASN A 25 13.85 5.88 -23.03
N MET A 26 12.58 6.27 -23.07
CA MET A 26 12.11 7.58 -22.60
C MET A 26 12.11 7.67 -21.07
N LEU A 27 11.69 6.59 -20.39
CA LEU A 27 11.77 6.44 -18.94
C LEU A 27 13.23 6.45 -18.46
N ALA A 28 14.11 5.73 -19.15
CA ALA A 28 15.56 5.74 -18.89
C ALA A 28 16.17 7.14 -19.08
N ALA A 29 15.78 7.88 -20.11
CA ALA A 29 16.22 9.27 -20.33
C ALA A 29 15.70 10.21 -19.22
N LEU A 30 14.44 10.05 -18.80
CA LEU A 30 13.83 10.83 -17.72
C LEU A 30 14.54 10.64 -16.38
N ILE A 31 14.88 9.40 -16.05
CA ILE A 31 15.69 9.06 -14.88
C ILE A 31 17.10 9.67 -15.01
N SER A 32 17.73 9.53 -16.18
CA SER A 32 19.10 10.03 -16.44
C SER A 32 19.22 11.56 -16.34
N ALA A 33 18.17 12.29 -16.70
CA ALA A 33 18.11 13.76 -16.65
C ALA A 33 17.49 14.32 -15.36
N SER A 34 17.27 13.49 -14.33
CA SER A 34 16.78 13.91 -13.02
C SER A 34 17.92 13.83 -11.97
N PRO A 35 18.83 14.82 -11.90
CA PRO A 35 20.10 14.68 -11.18
C PRO A 35 19.97 14.55 -9.65
N LEU A 36 18.82 14.91 -9.07
CA LEU A 36 18.53 14.78 -7.64
C LEU A 36 17.69 13.55 -7.28
N LEU A 37 17.45 12.64 -8.21
CA LEU A 37 16.59 11.48 -8.03
C LEU A 37 17.21 10.45 -7.08
N GLU A 38 16.62 10.32 -5.89
CA GLU A 38 17.07 9.41 -4.83
C GLU A 38 16.23 8.10 -4.78
N GLU A 39 15.00 8.12 -5.30
CA GLU A 39 14.07 6.99 -5.24
C GLU A 39 13.25 6.83 -6.54
N VAL A 40 13.24 5.60 -7.07
CA VAL A 40 12.39 5.19 -8.20
C VAL A 40 11.59 3.96 -7.78
N GLU A 41 10.28 3.98 -8.01
CA GLU A 41 9.41 2.81 -7.91
C GLU A 41 8.64 2.59 -9.21
N LEU A 42 8.80 1.42 -9.81
CA LEU A 42 8.02 0.92 -10.94
C LEU A 42 7.26 -0.33 -10.45
N VAL A 43 5.94 -0.27 -10.35
CA VAL A 43 5.08 -1.39 -9.90
C VAL A 43 4.00 -1.63 -10.93
N SER A 44 3.91 -2.83 -11.49
CA SER A 44 2.97 -3.20 -12.56
C SER A 44 3.01 -2.27 -13.79
N VAL A 45 4.14 -1.57 -14.04
CA VAL A 45 4.26 -0.61 -15.15
C VAL A 45 4.48 -1.37 -16.45
N PHE A 46 3.44 -1.57 -17.26
CA PHE A 46 3.51 -2.36 -18.49
C PHE A 46 4.11 -1.53 -19.64
N LEU A 47 5.27 -1.93 -20.15
CA LEU A 47 5.88 -1.30 -21.32
C LEU A 47 5.47 -2.10 -22.57
N VAL A 48 4.55 -1.55 -23.37
CA VAL A 48 4.15 -2.15 -24.66
C VAL A 48 5.39 -2.26 -25.55
N GLY A 49 5.56 -3.38 -26.23
CA GLY A 49 6.71 -3.61 -27.12
C GLY A 49 8.09 -3.68 -26.44
N ASP A 50 8.18 -3.66 -25.10
CA ASP A 50 9.45 -3.85 -24.39
C ASP A 50 9.81 -5.34 -24.32
N TYR A 51 10.42 -5.82 -25.38
CA TYR A 51 10.89 -7.21 -25.45
C TYR A 51 12.10 -7.42 -24.54
N PRO A 52 12.34 -8.65 -24.01
CA PRO A 52 13.49 -8.96 -23.16
C PRO A 52 14.87 -8.62 -23.74
N ASP A 53 14.95 -8.40 -25.06
CA ASP A 53 16.16 -8.10 -25.85
C ASP A 53 16.40 -6.59 -26.09
N GLU A 54 15.49 -5.69 -25.67
CA GLU A 54 15.71 -4.24 -25.69
C GLU A 54 16.85 -3.83 -24.71
N GLU A 55 17.52 -2.69 -24.92
CA GLU A 55 18.72 -2.31 -24.14
C GLU A 55 18.65 -0.92 -23.47
N TRP A 56 17.48 -0.44 -23.06
CA TRP A 56 17.39 0.84 -22.31
C TRP A 56 18.12 0.75 -20.96
N VAL A 57 18.85 1.82 -20.59
CA VAL A 57 19.78 1.79 -19.44
C VAL A 57 19.42 2.84 -18.39
N ILE A 58 19.10 2.39 -17.17
CA ILE A 58 18.94 3.25 -16.00
C ILE A 58 20.31 3.80 -15.59
N ARG A 59 20.48 5.13 -15.68
CA ARG A 59 21.66 5.86 -15.20
C ARG A 59 21.23 6.84 -14.11
N ALA A 60 21.55 6.55 -12.85
CA ALA A 60 21.10 7.37 -11.73
C ALA A 60 22.11 7.36 -10.58
N PRO A 61 23.27 8.04 -10.70
CA PRO A 61 24.38 7.93 -9.73
C PRO A 61 24.06 8.45 -8.32
N ASN A 62 22.90 9.11 -8.13
CA ASN A 62 22.39 9.55 -6.82
C ASN A 62 21.24 8.69 -6.27
N LEU A 63 20.80 7.67 -7.01
CA LEU A 63 19.69 6.80 -6.61
C LEU A 63 20.09 5.96 -5.39
N ARG A 64 19.32 6.07 -4.31
CA ARG A 64 19.45 5.28 -3.09
C ARG A 64 18.53 4.08 -3.05
N LYS A 65 17.37 4.18 -3.71
CA LYS A 65 16.35 3.13 -3.71
C LYS A 65 15.76 2.91 -5.11
N LEU A 66 15.78 1.67 -5.56
CA LEU A 66 15.10 1.22 -6.78
C LEU A 66 14.12 0.09 -6.44
N ILE A 67 12.84 0.27 -6.79
CA ILE A 67 11.83 -0.79 -6.81
C ILE A 67 11.44 -1.05 -8.26
N MET A 68 11.47 -2.31 -8.68
CA MET A 68 10.88 -2.81 -9.92
C MET A 68 10.07 -4.07 -9.58
N VAL A 69 8.76 -4.02 -9.79
CA VAL A 69 7.83 -5.12 -9.50
C VAL A 69 6.88 -5.27 -10.68
N ALA A 70 6.83 -6.42 -11.35
CA ALA A 70 5.78 -6.70 -12.35
C ALA A 70 5.61 -8.21 -12.61
N ALA A 71 4.46 -8.57 -13.20
CA ALA A 71 4.16 -9.94 -13.63
C ALA A 71 4.83 -10.32 -14.98
N PHE A 72 5.55 -9.39 -15.61
CA PHE A 72 6.13 -9.50 -16.95
C PHE A 72 7.59 -8.99 -16.95
N PRO A 73 8.41 -9.43 -17.92
CA PRO A 73 9.81 -9.06 -17.99
C PRO A 73 9.98 -7.61 -18.46
N TYR A 74 11.14 -7.02 -18.15
CA TYR A 74 11.59 -5.76 -18.75
C TYR A 74 12.77 -6.00 -19.69
N GLY A 75 12.91 -5.17 -20.71
CA GLY A 75 14.04 -5.12 -21.64
C GLY A 75 15.30 -4.53 -21.00
N GLY A 76 15.16 -3.49 -20.18
CA GLY A 76 16.30 -2.70 -19.72
C GLY A 76 17.38 -3.39 -18.87
N ARG A 77 18.38 -2.58 -18.52
CA ARG A 77 19.42 -2.87 -17.52
C ARG A 77 19.75 -1.61 -16.70
N VAL A 78 20.64 -1.76 -15.73
CA VAL A 78 21.17 -0.65 -14.93
C VAL A 78 22.65 -0.46 -15.23
N GLU A 79 23.13 0.79 -15.21
CA GLU A 79 24.57 1.08 -15.10
C GLU A 79 25.01 1.09 -13.62
N GLU A 80 26.29 1.36 -13.34
CA GLU A 80 26.79 1.40 -11.96
C GLU A 80 26.06 2.45 -11.12
N LEU A 81 25.41 2.01 -10.02
CA LEU A 81 24.71 2.89 -9.07
C LEU A 81 25.48 2.96 -7.74
N PRO A 82 26.56 3.77 -7.64
CA PRO A 82 27.45 3.80 -6.47
C PRO A 82 26.83 4.34 -5.17
N ARG A 83 25.56 4.74 -5.20
CA ARG A 83 24.78 5.23 -4.05
C ARG A 83 23.54 4.39 -3.74
N LEU A 84 23.30 3.29 -4.45
CA LEU A 84 22.13 2.44 -4.22
C LEU A 84 22.25 1.73 -2.87
N GLU A 85 21.41 2.10 -1.92
CA GLU A 85 21.34 1.52 -0.58
C GLU A 85 20.40 0.30 -0.57
N GLN A 86 19.28 0.37 -1.32
CA GLN A 86 18.25 -0.67 -1.40
C GLN A 86 17.81 -0.97 -2.84
N GLY A 87 17.83 -2.24 -3.23
CA GLY A 87 17.15 -2.76 -4.42
C GLY A 87 15.97 -3.68 -4.05
N ILE A 88 14.84 -3.53 -4.74
CA ILE A 88 13.71 -4.48 -4.74
C ILE A 88 13.40 -4.83 -6.19
N LEU A 89 13.53 -6.10 -6.55
CA LEU A 89 13.32 -6.66 -7.88
C LEU A 89 12.35 -7.85 -7.77
N CYS A 90 11.13 -7.73 -8.26
CA CYS A 90 10.11 -8.77 -8.15
C CYS A 90 9.43 -9.02 -9.52
N GLY A 91 9.84 -10.06 -10.23
CA GLY A 91 9.34 -10.35 -11.57
C GLY A 91 10.19 -11.40 -12.30
N PRO A 92 9.78 -11.78 -13.53
CA PRO A 92 10.56 -12.66 -14.40
C PRO A 92 11.65 -11.88 -15.14
N ASN A 93 12.77 -12.53 -15.47
CA ASN A 93 13.86 -11.97 -16.28
C ASN A 93 14.54 -10.70 -15.69
N TYR A 94 14.62 -10.60 -14.36
CA TYR A 94 15.19 -9.43 -13.66
C TYR A 94 16.66 -9.60 -13.26
N ALA A 95 17.32 -10.75 -13.53
CA ALA A 95 18.69 -10.97 -13.08
C ALA A 95 19.68 -9.96 -13.69
N LYS A 96 19.44 -9.52 -14.94
CA LYS A 96 20.24 -8.48 -15.60
C LYS A 96 20.23 -7.13 -14.88
N PHE A 97 19.18 -6.79 -14.13
CA PHE A 97 19.13 -5.55 -13.34
C PHE A 97 20.02 -5.59 -12.08
N LEU A 98 20.55 -6.76 -11.69
CA LEU A 98 21.58 -6.85 -10.64
C LEU A 98 22.92 -6.25 -11.09
N THR A 99 23.19 -6.22 -12.41
CA THR A 99 24.37 -5.53 -12.93
C THR A 99 24.29 -4.04 -12.56
N GLY A 100 25.37 -3.50 -12.01
CA GLY A 100 25.40 -2.13 -11.46
C GLY A 100 24.93 -1.98 -10.00
N MET A 101 24.37 -3.02 -9.37
CA MET A 101 23.92 -3.00 -7.95
C MET A 101 24.99 -3.43 -6.92
N ALA A 102 26.28 -3.45 -7.27
CA ALA A 102 27.33 -4.04 -6.43
C ALA A 102 27.44 -3.44 -4.99
N HIS A 103 27.02 -2.20 -4.78
CA HIS A 103 27.16 -1.52 -3.49
C HIS A 103 25.91 -1.57 -2.59
N VAL A 104 24.84 -2.30 -2.96
CA VAL A 104 23.60 -2.36 -2.15
C VAL A 104 23.83 -2.89 -0.74
N THR A 105 23.10 -2.31 0.22
CA THR A 105 23.08 -2.78 1.62
C THR A 105 21.95 -3.76 1.89
N LYS A 106 20.84 -3.61 1.16
CA LYS A 106 19.68 -4.49 1.18
C LYS A 106 19.23 -4.83 -0.24
N LEU A 107 18.98 -6.11 -0.50
CA LEU A 107 18.42 -6.60 -1.76
C LEU A 107 17.20 -7.48 -1.47
N GLU A 108 16.12 -7.26 -2.21
CA GLU A 108 14.93 -8.11 -2.22
C GLU A 108 14.71 -8.60 -3.67
N PHE A 109 14.79 -9.92 -3.89
CA PHE A 109 14.76 -10.54 -5.22
C PHE A 109 13.70 -11.65 -5.27
N MET A 110 12.50 -11.31 -5.73
CA MET A 110 11.35 -12.22 -5.79
C MET A 110 11.13 -12.68 -7.24
N CYS A 111 11.85 -13.72 -7.68
CA CYS A 111 11.71 -14.28 -9.01
C CYS A 111 10.86 -15.55 -9.00
N HIS A 112 9.74 -15.53 -9.73
CA HIS A 112 8.84 -16.67 -9.91
C HIS A 112 9.22 -17.58 -11.09
N TYR A 113 9.89 -17.00 -12.11
CA TYR A 113 10.29 -17.70 -13.34
C TYR A 113 11.61 -17.11 -13.85
N MET A 114 12.65 -17.94 -13.92
CA MET A 114 13.91 -17.61 -14.61
C MET A 114 13.97 -18.35 -15.94
N LEU A 115 14.52 -17.71 -16.96
CA LEU A 115 14.84 -18.37 -18.23
C LEU A 115 16.16 -19.14 -18.08
N SER A 116 16.36 -20.23 -18.85
CA SER A 116 17.62 -20.99 -18.78
C SER A 116 18.83 -20.09 -19.08
N THR A 117 18.69 -19.19 -20.05
CA THR A 117 19.72 -18.24 -20.48
C THR A 117 20.12 -17.19 -19.42
N GLU A 118 19.37 -17.01 -18.33
CA GLU A 118 19.81 -16.21 -17.16
C GLU A 118 20.64 -17.03 -16.16
N VAL A 119 20.48 -18.36 -16.17
CA VAL A 119 20.98 -19.28 -15.12
C VAL A 119 22.04 -20.26 -15.67
N ASP A 120 22.24 -20.27 -16.99
CA ASP A 120 23.24 -21.08 -17.69
C ASP A 120 24.68 -20.70 -17.26
N VAL A 121 25.13 -21.39 -16.21
CA VAL A 121 26.53 -21.52 -15.76
C VAL A 121 27.18 -20.25 -15.16
N LEU A 122 26.46 -19.54 -14.28
CA LEU A 122 27.07 -18.61 -13.33
C LEU A 122 27.28 -19.28 -11.96
N GLU A 123 28.52 -19.73 -11.68
CA GLU A 123 28.90 -20.15 -10.33
C GLU A 123 28.90 -18.97 -9.34
N GLN A 124 29.15 -17.77 -9.80
CA GLN A 124 29.16 -16.52 -9.04
C GLN A 124 28.77 -15.39 -10.00
N LEU A 125 28.26 -14.28 -9.49
CA LEU A 125 28.08 -13.08 -10.31
C LEU A 125 29.47 -12.54 -10.74
N PRO A 126 29.56 -11.80 -11.86
CA PRO A 126 30.83 -11.19 -12.31
C PRO A 126 31.33 -10.03 -11.41
N PHE A 127 30.69 -9.82 -10.25
CA PHE A 127 31.04 -8.85 -9.22
C PHE A 127 30.62 -9.38 -7.84
N LEU A 128 31.19 -8.82 -6.77
CA LEU A 128 30.74 -9.08 -5.39
C LEU A 128 29.83 -7.97 -4.90
N PHE A 129 28.85 -8.32 -4.07
CA PHE A 129 28.10 -7.35 -3.29
C PHE A 129 28.94 -6.92 -2.07
N GLU A 130 29.64 -5.79 -2.18
CA GLU A 130 30.60 -5.34 -1.17
C GLU A 130 29.96 -5.02 0.19
N ASN A 131 28.69 -4.58 0.18
CA ASN A 131 28.00 -4.00 1.33
C ASN A 131 26.70 -4.73 1.72
N LEU A 132 26.32 -5.79 1.02
CA LEU A 132 25.01 -6.45 1.17
C LEU A 132 24.91 -7.18 2.50
N ARG A 133 24.11 -6.62 3.42
CA ARG A 133 23.87 -7.15 4.77
C ARG A 133 22.56 -7.90 4.88
N SER A 134 21.53 -7.49 4.14
CA SER A 134 20.19 -8.08 4.19
C SER A 134 19.72 -8.52 2.81
N LEU A 135 19.60 -9.84 2.61
CA LEU A 135 19.08 -10.43 1.37
C LEU A 135 17.71 -11.07 1.65
N VAL A 136 16.71 -10.72 0.86
CA VAL A 136 15.40 -11.39 0.81
C VAL A 136 15.29 -12.04 -0.56
N ILE A 137 15.08 -13.35 -0.64
CA ILE A 137 15.05 -14.10 -1.91
C ILE A 137 13.86 -15.07 -1.93
N SER A 138 13.15 -15.17 -3.06
CA SER A 138 12.16 -16.24 -3.25
C SER A 138 12.76 -17.44 -3.95
N VAL A 139 12.55 -18.63 -3.41
CA VAL A 139 13.16 -19.88 -3.91
C VAL A 139 12.11 -20.96 -4.06
N ASN A 140 11.98 -21.47 -5.29
CA ASN A 140 11.24 -22.69 -5.57
C ASN A 140 12.19 -23.88 -5.37
N PHE A 141 12.16 -24.47 -4.17
CA PHE A 141 13.05 -25.59 -3.82
C PHE A 141 12.76 -26.89 -4.57
N CYS A 142 11.71 -26.94 -5.41
CA CYS A 142 11.50 -28.05 -6.35
C CYS A 142 12.34 -27.92 -7.63
N LYS A 143 12.95 -26.74 -7.89
CA LYS A 143 13.68 -26.44 -9.14
C LYS A 143 15.15 -26.15 -8.88
N MET A 144 16.02 -27.02 -9.39
CA MET A 144 17.48 -26.91 -9.25
C MET A 144 18.04 -25.56 -9.76
N SER A 145 17.45 -24.95 -10.79
CA SER A 145 17.85 -23.62 -11.27
C SER A 145 17.65 -22.52 -10.21
N HIS A 146 16.55 -22.54 -9.46
CA HIS A 146 16.30 -21.59 -8.36
C HIS A 146 17.26 -21.82 -7.18
N ILE A 147 17.60 -23.08 -6.89
CA ILE A 147 18.58 -23.42 -5.86
C ILE A 147 19.99 -22.96 -6.28
N LEU A 148 20.42 -23.22 -7.51
CA LEU A 148 21.71 -22.77 -8.05
C LEU A 148 21.83 -21.24 -8.07
N PHE A 149 20.78 -20.53 -8.50
CA PHE A 149 20.78 -19.06 -8.51
C PHE A 149 20.83 -18.47 -7.09
N MET A 150 20.12 -19.07 -6.12
CA MET A 150 20.29 -18.73 -4.69
C MET A 150 21.75 -18.88 -4.27
N PHE A 151 22.41 -19.99 -4.60
CA PHE A 151 23.82 -20.18 -4.27
C PHE A 151 24.76 -19.20 -5.00
N CYS A 152 24.48 -18.84 -6.24
CA CYS A 152 25.21 -17.79 -6.96
C CYS A 152 25.14 -16.44 -6.22
N LEU A 153 23.95 -16.02 -5.76
CA LEU A 153 23.78 -14.82 -4.94
C LEU A 153 24.50 -14.92 -3.59
N LEU A 154 24.41 -16.06 -2.89
CA LEU A 154 25.05 -16.26 -1.59
C LEU A 154 26.58 -16.28 -1.67
N ARG A 155 27.16 -16.86 -2.73
CA ARG A 155 28.61 -16.77 -3.03
C ARG A 155 29.04 -15.35 -3.38
N SER A 156 28.13 -14.54 -3.91
CA SER A 156 28.40 -13.15 -4.29
C SER A 156 28.23 -12.16 -3.12
N ALA A 157 27.80 -12.61 -1.93
CA ALA A 157 27.47 -11.78 -0.77
C ALA A 157 28.32 -12.11 0.49
N PRO A 158 29.65 -11.87 0.47
CA PRO A 158 30.56 -12.31 1.55
C PRO A 158 30.36 -11.59 2.89
N VAL A 159 29.60 -10.49 2.92
CA VAL A 159 29.33 -9.71 4.14
C VAL A 159 27.88 -9.84 4.66
N LEU A 160 27.12 -10.80 4.15
CA LEU A 160 25.71 -11.01 4.50
C LEU A 160 25.50 -11.31 6.00
N GLU A 161 24.61 -10.56 6.64
CA GLU A 161 24.31 -10.61 8.07
C GLU A 161 22.91 -11.18 8.35
N GLU A 162 21.94 -10.94 7.47
CA GLU A 162 20.56 -11.45 7.52
C GLU A 162 20.11 -12.02 6.18
N LEU A 163 19.48 -13.21 6.19
CA LEU A 163 18.92 -13.89 5.02
C LEU A 163 17.46 -14.28 5.23
N ASP A 164 16.57 -13.77 4.39
CA ASP A 164 15.17 -14.19 4.30
C ASP A 164 14.97 -15.03 3.05
N VAL A 165 14.49 -16.26 3.21
CA VAL A 165 14.12 -17.13 2.09
C VAL A 165 12.62 -17.35 2.10
N VAL A 166 11.95 -17.01 1.00
CA VAL A 166 10.51 -17.18 0.81
C VAL A 166 10.28 -18.39 -0.09
N GLY A 167 9.75 -19.47 0.48
CA GLY A 167 9.43 -20.70 -0.24
C GLY A 167 8.31 -20.50 -1.27
N GLN A 168 8.45 -21.16 -2.42
CA GLN A 168 7.44 -21.25 -3.47
C GLN A 168 7.08 -22.72 -3.75
N SER A 169 6.29 -23.33 -2.86
CA SER A 169 5.96 -24.76 -2.86
C SER A 169 4.64 -25.09 -3.58
N ASN A 170 4.56 -24.76 -4.89
CA ASN A 170 3.37 -25.07 -5.72
C ASN A 170 3.57 -26.27 -6.66
N ASP A 171 4.82 -26.68 -6.89
CA ASP A 171 5.20 -27.77 -7.79
C ASP A 171 5.58 -29.03 -7.01
N ALA A 172 5.53 -30.21 -7.64
CA ALA A 172 6.12 -31.43 -7.06
C ALA A 172 7.65 -31.33 -7.00
N GLN A 173 8.28 -31.96 -6.00
CA GLN A 173 9.74 -31.99 -5.90
C GLN A 173 10.33 -33.00 -6.89
N ASP A 174 10.55 -32.56 -8.13
CA ASP A 174 11.08 -33.39 -9.22
C ASP A 174 12.61 -33.64 -9.13
N ILE A 175 13.33 -32.95 -8.24
CA ILE A 175 14.80 -33.03 -8.11
C ILE A 175 15.21 -33.05 -6.63
N ASP A 176 16.17 -33.92 -6.29
CA ASP A 176 16.80 -33.98 -4.98
C ASP A 176 18.13 -33.18 -4.98
N ALA A 177 18.17 -32.11 -4.20
CA ALA A 177 19.37 -31.31 -3.92
C ALA A 177 19.94 -31.77 -2.57
N ASN A 178 20.49 -32.98 -2.59
CA ASN A 178 20.93 -33.72 -1.41
C ASN A 178 22.21 -33.17 -0.76
N ASP A 179 22.62 -33.81 0.34
CA ASP A 179 23.82 -33.46 1.11
C ASP A 179 25.11 -33.53 0.30
N GLU A 180 25.19 -34.39 -0.72
CA GLU A 180 26.36 -34.47 -1.60
C GLU A 180 26.45 -33.21 -2.47
N PHE A 181 25.33 -32.81 -3.11
CA PHE A 181 25.24 -31.56 -3.85
C PHE A 181 25.51 -30.34 -2.95
N LEU A 182 24.95 -30.29 -1.75
CA LEU A 182 25.13 -29.16 -0.83
C LEU A 182 26.53 -29.10 -0.22
N ASN A 183 27.16 -30.23 0.12
CA ASN A 183 28.53 -30.21 0.62
C ASN A 183 29.58 -30.00 -0.49
N ALA A 184 29.24 -30.24 -1.76
CA ALA A 184 30.07 -29.86 -2.90
C ALA A 184 30.07 -28.33 -3.19
N GLN A 185 29.16 -27.55 -2.59
CA GLN A 185 29.14 -26.10 -2.78
C GLN A 185 30.41 -25.45 -2.18
N PRO A 186 31.15 -24.59 -2.92
CA PRO A 186 32.27 -23.85 -2.35
C PRO A 186 31.77 -22.88 -1.27
N THR A 187 32.37 -22.98 -0.08
CA THR A 187 31.95 -22.27 1.15
C THR A 187 32.95 -21.22 1.64
N TYR A 188 33.99 -20.93 0.86
CA TYR A 188 34.94 -19.86 1.16
C TYR A 188 34.21 -18.51 1.14
N ASP A 189 34.35 -17.75 2.24
CA ASP A 189 33.67 -16.50 2.60
C ASP A 189 32.12 -16.49 2.62
N MET A 190 31.46 -17.54 2.11
CA MET A 190 30.02 -17.73 2.29
C MET A 190 29.65 -17.81 3.78
N PHE A 191 28.58 -17.10 4.18
CA PHE A 191 28.06 -17.03 5.54
C PHE A 191 29.04 -16.52 6.62
N ALA A 192 30.16 -15.90 6.25
CA ALA A 192 31.17 -15.41 7.20
C ALA A 192 30.63 -14.45 8.28
N LYS A 193 29.52 -13.75 8.00
CA LYS A 193 28.82 -12.85 8.93
C LYS A 193 27.36 -13.23 9.21
N LEU A 194 26.85 -14.32 8.63
CA LEU A 194 25.41 -14.62 8.62
C LEU A 194 24.93 -14.97 10.03
N CYS A 195 24.13 -14.09 10.62
CA CYS A 195 23.72 -14.16 12.02
C CYS A 195 22.22 -14.40 12.21
N VAL A 196 21.38 -14.07 11.21
CA VAL A 196 19.93 -14.33 11.23
C VAL A 196 19.47 -14.96 9.92
N VAL A 197 18.69 -16.04 9.99
CA VAL A 197 18.05 -16.68 8.84
C VAL A 197 16.54 -16.83 9.10
N ARG A 198 15.71 -16.45 8.13
CA ARG A 198 14.25 -16.44 8.24
C ARG A 198 13.62 -17.14 7.04
N MET A 199 13.15 -18.38 7.23
CA MET A 199 12.51 -19.18 6.18
C MET A 199 10.99 -19.06 6.27
N LYS A 200 10.37 -18.51 5.22
CA LYS A 200 8.96 -18.06 5.19
C LYS A 200 8.16 -18.79 4.11
N LYS A 201 6.87 -19.05 4.34
CA LYS A 201 5.98 -19.78 3.40
C LYS A 201 6.53 -21.18 3.00
N VAL A 202 7.36 -21.82 3.83
CA VAL A 202 8.01 -23.11 3.51
C VAL A 202 7.10 -24.31 3.77
N ALA A 203 7.30 -25.40 3.03
CA ALA A 203 6.52 -26.64 3.17
C ALA A 203 7.26 -27.77 3.93
N CYS A 204 8.50 -27.54 4.35
CA CYS A 204 9.41 -28.55 4.88
C CYS A 204 9.67 -29.71 3.89
N LEU A 205 9.91 -29.36 2.62
CA LEU A 205 10.40 -30.29 1.60
C LEU A 205 11.85 -30.71 1.89
N CYS A 206 12.32 -31.83 1.32
CA CYS A 206 13.67 -32.35 1.57
C CYS A 206 14.74 -31.30 1.24
N ASN A 207 14.62 -30.62 0.09
CA ASN A 207 15.55 -29.56 -0.31
C ASN A 207 15.51 -28.32 0.62
N GLU A 208 14.38 -28.03 1.26
CA GLU A 208 14.28 -26.98 2.28
C GLU A 208 14.97 -27.42 3.58
N MET A 209 14.84 -28.70 3.96
CA MET A 209 15.52 -29.29 5.12
C MET A 209 17.03 -29.39 4.94
N HIS A 210 17.51 -29.92 3.81
CA HIS A 210 18.94 -29.98 3.48
C HIS A 210 19.55 -28.55 3.46
N PHE A 211 18.81 -27.54 2.99
CA PHE A 211 19.27 -26.15 3.06
C PHE A 211 19.35 -25.61 4.49
N MET A 212 18.36 -25.89 5.35
CA MET A 212 18.43 -25.54 6.78
C MET A 212 19.63 -26.21 7.46
N GLU A 213 19.87 -27.50 7.21
CA GLU A 213 21.06 -28.20 7.70
C GLU A 213 22.35 -27.56 7.18
N PHE A 214 22.46 -27.30 5.87
CA PHE A 214 23.63 -26.66 5.29
C PHE A 214 23.94 -25.30 5.95
N VAL A 215 22.92 -24.50 6.25
CA VAL A 215 23.09 -23.26 7.02
C VAL A 215 23.64 -23.55 8.43
N LEU A 216 23.06 -24.49 9.19
CA LEU A 216 23.52 -24.87 10.53
C LEU A 216 24.97 -25.43 10.54
N ASN A 217 25.34 -26.15 9.49
CA ASN A 217 26.64 -26.80 9.30
C ASN A 217 27.74 -25.86 8.79
N LYS A 218 27.42 -24.65 8.29
CA LYS A 218 28.43 -23.71 7.74
C LYS A 218 28.43 -22.32 8.42
N ALA A 219 27.29 -21.80 8.89
CA ALA A 219 27.16 -20.44 9.42
C ALA A 219 27.70 -20.31 10.88
N ARG A 220 29.00 -20.05 11.01
CA ARG A 220 29.73 -20.00 12.29
C ARG A 220 29.27 -18.95 13.29
N VAL A 221 28.57 -17.90 12.86
CA VAL A 221 28.10 -16.79 13.71
C VAL A 221 26.58 -16.69 13.78
N LEU A 222 25.87 -17.74 13.36
CA LEU A 222 24.41 -17.83 13.40
C LEU A 222 23.90 -17.68 14.83
N ARG A 223 22.86 -16.87 15.01
CA ARG A 223 22.18 -16.62 16.30
C ARG A 223 20.75 -17.12 16.29
N VAL A 224 20.04 -16.93 15.17
CA VAL A 224 18.63 -17.34 15.01
C VAL A 224 18.41 -17.89 13.60
N LEU A 225 17.84 -19.08 13.51
CA LEU A 225 17.16 -19.62 12.33
C LEU A 225 15.68 -19.79 12.69
N SER A 226 14.81 -18.97 12.11
CA SER A 226 13.37 -19.00 12.38
C SER A 226 12.57 -19.43 11.16
N VAL A 227 11.64 -20.35 11.34
CA VAL A 227 10.85 -20.99 10.29
C VAL A 227 9.37 -20.66 10.46
N TYR A 228 8.75 -20.20 9.39
CA TYR A 228 7.33 -19.86 9.29
C TYR A 228 6.69 -20.76 8.22
N PRO A 229 6.08 -21.90 8.61
CA PRO A 229 5.46 -22.84 7.67
C PRO A 229 4.34 -22.21 6.83
N SER A 230 4.07 -22.78 5.66
CA SER A 230 2.94 -22.41 4.82
C SER A 230 1.60 -22.86 5.44
N SER A 231 0.54 -22.12 5.13
CA SER A 231 -0.79 -22.29 5.73
C SER A 231 -1.37 -23.69 5.44
N GLY A 232 -1.54 -24.50 6.49
CA GLY A 232 -2.09 -25.84 6.42
C GLY A 232 -1.05 -26.96 6.57
N VAL A 233 0.23 -26.67 6.35
CA VAL A 233 1.34 -27.59 6.63
C VAL A 233 1.57 -27.70 8.14
N THR A 234 2.15 -28.83 8.57
CA THR A 234 2.82 -29.02 9.85
C THR A 234 4.15 -29.68 9.54
N CYS A 235 5.27 -29.09 9.97
CA CYS A 235 6.57 -29.69 9.76
C CYS A 235 6.70 -30.87 10.74
N SER A 236 6.48 -32.10 10.27
CA SER A 236 6.26 -33.25 11.18
C SER A 236 7.46 -33.62 12.04
N ASN A 237 8.64 -33.11 11.69
CA ASN A 237 9.93 -33.53 12.23
C ASN A 237 10.64 -32.41 13.01
N GLU A 238 9.99 -31.29 13.34
CA GLU A 238 10.62 -30.10 13.99
C GLU A 238 11.55 -30.46 15.17
N GLN A 239 11.03 -31.27 16.10
CA GLN A 239 11.76 -31.65 17.30
C GLN A 239 12.94 -32.58 17.02
N ALA A 240 12.79 -33.49 16.04
CA ALA A 240 13.84 -34.39 15.59
C ALA A 240 14.95 -33.61 14.87
N PHE A 241 14.57 -32.73 13.93
CA PHE A 241 15.47 -31.83 13.21
C PHE A 241 16.31 -30.97 14.18
N ILE A 242 15.67 -30.43 15.23
CA ILE A 242 16.32 -29.65 16.29
C ILE A 242 17.39 -30.45 17.07
N THR A 243 17.21 -31.77 17.22
CA THR A 243 18.12 -32.66 17.99
C THR A 243 19.15 -33.41 17.15
N GLU A 244 18.85 -33.69 15.88
CA GLU A 244 19.66 -34.57 15.02
C GLU A 244 20.78 -33.81 14.30
N HIS A 245 20.59 -32.52 13.99
CA HIS A 245 21.52 -31.72 13.20
C HIS A 245 22.42 -30.85 14.10
N PRO A 246 23.71 -31.21 14.29
CA PRO A 246 24.63 -30.45 15.12
C PRO A 246 24.93 -29.08 14.49
N ARG A 247 25.06 -28.05 15.33
CA ARG A 247 25.20 -26.65 14.88
C ARG A 247 26.64 -26.19 15.07
N VAL A 248 27.23 -25.56 14.05
CA VAL A 248 28.59 -25.02 14.15
C VAL A 248 28.64 -23.75 15.02
N SER A 249 27.53 -23.02 15.13
CA SER A 249 27.29 -22.06 16.21
C SER A 249 26.46 -22.74 17.31
N PRO A 250 27.02 -23.03 18.50
CA PRO A 250 26.31 -23.74 19.56
C PRO A 250 25.20 -22.90 20.20
N ASP A 251 25.32 -21.57 20.18
CA ASP A 251 24.34 -20.63 20.72
C ASP A 251 23.18 -20.32 19.73
N ALA A 252 23.22 -20.88 18.50
CA ALA A 252 22.20 -20.66 17.48
C ALA A 252 20.85 -21.25 17.87
N GLN A 253 19.83 -20.41 17.99
CA GLN A 253 18.45 -20.80 18.25
C GLN A 253 17.77 -21.23 16.95
N VAL A 254 17.07 -22.36 16.98
CA VAL A 254 16.20 -22.82 15.89
C VAL A 254 14.76 -22.73 16.39
N ILE A 255 13.90 -21.98 15.70
CA ILE A 255 12.56 -21.60 16.16
C ILE A 255 11.54 -21.87 15.04
N PHE A 256 10.58 -22.76 15.29
CA PHE A 256 9.41 -22.94 14.43
C PHE A 256 8.22 -22.14 14.98
N MET A 257 7.53 -21.41 14.11
CA MET A 257 6.47 -20.47 14.49
C MET A 257 5.08 -21.09 14.37
N ASN A 258 4.35 -21.12 15.48
CA ASN A 258 3.01 -21.72 15.56
C ASN A 258 1.94 -20.94 14.79
N ARG A 259 0.90 -21.67 14.33
CA ARG A 259 -0.15 -21.20 13.40
C ARG A 259 -0.88 -19.92 13.81
N GLU A 260 -1.01 -19.63 15.10
CA GLU A 260 -1.89 -18.57 15.59
C GLU A 260 -1.42 -17.16 15.23
N SER A 261 -0.11 -16.97 15.01
CA SER A 261 0.47 -15.69 14.56
C SER A 261 0.16 -15.35 13.10
N ALA A 262 -0.29 -16.31 12.30
CA ALA A 262 -0.45 -16.15 10.84
C ALA A 262 -1.83 -15.62 10.40
N ASN A 263 -2.73 -15.33 11.34
CA ASN A 263 -4.15 -15.06 11.04
C ASN A 263 -4.56 -13.57 11.05
N ASN A 264 -3.59 -12.65 11.02
CA ASN A 264 -3.81 -11.21 10.82
C ASN A 264 -3.30 -10.79 9.43
N GLY A 265 -4.19 -10.35 8.55
CA GLY A 265 -3.84 -9.72 7.26
C GLY A 265 -3.88 -10.66 6.05
N TYR A 266 -5.07 -10.87 5.50
CA TYR A 266 -5.24 -11.53 4.19
C TYR A 266 -5.10 -10.48 3.07
N MET A 267 -3.88 -10.22 2.60
CA MET A 267 -3.58 -9.59 1.30
C MET A 267 -2.11 -9.83 0.93
N ASP A 268 -1.84 -10.25 -0.30
CA ASP A 268 -0.47 -10.24 -0.85
C ASP A 268 -0.07 -8.78 -1.17
N THR A 269 1.09 -8.37 -0.69
CA THR A 269 1.74 -7.08 -1.02
C THR A 269 3.27 -7.25 -0.99
N PRO A 270 4.02 -6.64 -1.92
CA PRO A 270 5.47 -6.42 -1.77
C PRO A 270 5.76 -5.51 -0.57
N SER A 271 7.03 -5.21 -0.28
CA SER A 271 7.47 -4.45 0.90
C SER A 271 7.10 -2.95 0.95
N VAL A 272 6.06 -2.53 0.22
CA VAL A 272 5.35 -1.26 0.39
C VAL A 272 4.30 -1.43 1.49
N ASN A 273 4.46 -0.69 2.59
CA ASN A 273 3.58 -0.65 3.78
C ASN A 273 3.53 -1.89 4.69
N TYR A 274 4.57 -2.08 5.52
CA TYR A 274 4.33 -2.49 6.92
C TYR A 274 5.16 -1.65 7.89
N LYS A 275 4.46 -0.96 8.81
CA LYS A 275 5.07 -0.08 9.83
C LYS A 275 4.30 -0.15 11.15
N LEU A 276 4.21 -1.33 11.75
CA LEU A 276 3.72 -1.46 13.13
C LEU A 276 4.24 -2.73 13.84
N GLU A 277 5.38 -2.61 14.52
CA GLU A 277 5.67 -3.39 15.73
C GLU A 277 6.51 -2.55 16.69
N THR A 278 5.93 -2.14 17.81
CA THR A 278 6.65 -1.69 19.02
C THR A 278 5.69 -1.47 20.19
N THR A 279 5.22 -2.54 20.86
CA THR A 279 5.31 -2.70 22.33
C THR A 279 4.64 -3.96 22.91
N ARG A 280 5.41 -4.64 23.77
CA ARG A 280 5.01 -5.24 25.07
C ARG A 280 4.23 -6.57 25.18
N THR A 281 4.96 -7.56 25.69
CA THR A 281 4.63 -8.44 26.84
C THR A 281 3.31 -9.23 26.80
N GLY A 282 3.42 -10.54 26.57
CA GLY A 282 2.29 -11.47 26.67
C GLY A 282 2.05 -12.04 28.09
N ASN A 283 1.19 -13.06 28.14
CA ASN A 283 1.12 -14.09 29.18
C ASN A 283 0.45 -15.36 28.60
N TRP A 284 0.47 -16.46 29.35
CA TRP A 284 0.16 -17.82 28.87
C TRP A 284 -1.27 -18.32 29.22
N ILE A 285 -1.62 -19.50 28.67
CA ILE A 285 -2.65 -20.48 29.10
C ILE A 285 -4.10 -20.31 28.55
N ASP A 286 -4.32 -20.87 27.36
CA ASP A 286 -5.06 -22.13 27.06
C ASP A 286 -6.57 -22.35 27.38
N LEU A 287 -7.23 -23.00 26.41
CA LEU A 287 -8.50 -23.78 26.35
C LEU A 287 -9.73 -23.47 27.25
N ALA A 288 -10.81 -22.93 26.65
CA ALA A 288 -12.19 -23.50 26.65
C ALA A 288 -13.19 -22.73 25.73
N HIS A 289 -14.27 -23.39 25.28
CA HIS A 289 -15.37 -22.82 24.47
C HIS A 289 -16.71 -22.70 25.30
N PRO A 290 -17.89 -22.31 24.75
CA PRO A 290 -18.25 -20.90 24.50
C PRO A 290 -19.74 -20.53 24.84
N CYS A 291 -20.12 -19.28 24.57
CA CYS A 291 -21.50 -18.80 24.24
C CYS A 291 -22.67 -19.02 25.22
N LYS A 292 -23.43 -17.93 25.50
CA LYS A 292 -24.79 -17.74 24.92
C LYS A 292 -25.43 -16.37 25.16
N ILE A 293 -26.44 -16.08 24.32
CA ILE A 293 -27.29 -14.89 24.29
C ILE A 293 -28.63 -15.18 24.98
N ASN A 294 -29.25 -14.15 25.56
CA ASN A 294 -30.69 -14.05 25.86
C ASN A 294 -31.22 -12.76 25.16
N ARG A 295 -32.24 -12.82 24.29
CA ARG A 295 -33.71 -12.85 24.58
C ARG A 295 -34.22 -11.49 25.10
N LEU A 296 -35.23 -10.83 24.50
CA LEU A 296 -36.01 -11.06 23.24
C LEU A 296 -36.04 -9.71 22.43
N ASP A 297 -37.04 -9.20 21.70
CA ASP A 297 -38.45 -9.57 21.39
C ASP A 297 -39.02 -8.79 20.16
N LEU A 298 -40.31 -9.01 19.86
CA LEU A 298 -41.28 -8.13 19.16
C LEU A 298 -41.09 -7.73 17.67
N ASP A 299 -39.89 -7.63 17.11
CA ASP A 299 -39.69 -7.16 15.71
C ASP A 299 -40.01 -8.21 14.61
N ALA A 300 -40.48 -9.41 15.00
CA ALA A 300 -40.38 -10.64 14.20
C ALA A 300 -41.18 -10.70 12.89
N VAL A 301 -42.07 -9.75 12.61
CA VAL A 301 -42.90 -9.73 11.37
C VAL A 301 -42.24 -8.91 10.27
N ASP A 302 -41.81 -7.68 10.56
CA ASP A 302 -41.09 -6.85 9.58
C ASP A 302 -39.66 -7.38 9.34
N GLN A 303 -39.01 -7.95 10.37
CA GLN A 303 -37.76 -8.68 10.19
C GLN A 303 -37.91 -9.87 9.23
N HIS A 304 -39.06 -10.56 9.20
CA HIS A 304 -39.25 -11.67 8.25
C HIS A 304 -39.21 -11.18 6.80
N LYS A 305 -39.89 -10.06 6.53
CA LYS A 305 -39.95 -9.44 5.20
C LYS A 305 -38.58 -8.89 4.76
N HIS A 306 -37.86 -8.25 5.68
CA HIS A 306 -36.48 -7.81 5.43
C HIS A 306 -35.51 -9.00 5.25
N ILE A 307 -35.73 -10.12 5.93
CA ILE A 307 -34.97 -11.37 5.72
C ILE A 307 -35.28 -11.99 4.35
N GLU A 308 -36.53 -11.94 3.87
CA GLU A 308 -36.87 -12.38 2.51
C GLU A 308 -36.20 -11.50 1.43
N GLU A 309 -36.22 -10.17 1.60
CA GLU A 309 -35.48 -9.24 0.72
C GLU A 309 -33.96 -9.48 0.78
N MET A 310 -33.39 -9.65 1.97
CA MET A 310 -31.98 -9.98 2.15
C MET A 310 -31.61 -11.36 1.58
N LEU A 311 -32.51 -12.34 1.61
CA LEU A 311 -32.32 -13.64 0.96
C LEU A 311 -32.39 -13.52 -0.57
N LEU A 312 -33.26 -12.67 -1.11
CA LEU A 312 -33.33 -12.38 -2.55
C LEU A 312 -32.09 -11.63 -3.05
N ILE A 313 -31.64 -10.60 -2.31
CA ILE A 313 -30.38 -9.87 -2.55
C ILE A 313 -29.19 -10.84 -2.45
N ARG A 314 -29.16 -11.72 -1.44
CA ARG A 314 -28.12 -12.73 -1.28
C ARG A 314 -28.16 -13.81 -2.36
N GLN A 315 -29.33 -14.17 -2.89
CA GLN A 315 -29.43 -15.01 -4.09
C GLN A 315 -28.91 -14.29 -5.34
N LYS A 316 -29.21 -13.00 -5.51
CA LYS A 316 -28.69 -12.18 -6.62
C LYS A 316 -27.16 -12.08 -6.55
N LEU A 317 -26.59 -11.73 -5.39
CA LEU A 317 -25.15 -11.73 -5.14
C LEU A 317 -24.51 -13.13 -5.30
N LEU A 318 -25.19 -14.21 -4.91
CA LEU A 318 -24.71 -15.59 -5.14
C LEU A 318 -24.80 -16.01 -6.62
N LYS A 319 -25.69 -15.40 -7.41
CA LYS A 319 -25.76 -15.58 -8.87
C LYS A 319 -24.67 -14.76 -9.55
N GLU A 320 -24.55 -13.48 -9.25
CA GLU A 320 -23.50 -12.57 -9.74
C GLU A 320 -22.10 -13.08 -9.38
N ARG A 321 -21.90 -13.60 -8.16
CA ARG A 321 -20.63 -14.21 -7.75
C ARG A 321 -20.37 -15.58 -8.38
N LYS A 322 -21.41 -16.31 -8.82
CA LYS A 322 -21.25 -17.49 -9.69
C LYS A 322 -20.94 -17.11 -11.13
N GLU A 323 -21.52 -16.01 -11.62
CA GLU A 323 -21.28 -15.49 -12.96
C GLU A 323 -19.87 -14.88 -13.07
N MET A 324 -19.40 -14.14 -12.05
CA MET A 324 -17.99 -13.75 -11.89
C MET A 324 -17.07 -14.97 -11.72
N ALA A 325 -17.47 -16.00 -10.97
CA ALA A 325 -16.68 -17.23 -10.87
C ALA A 325 -16.64 -18.03 -12.20
N GLN A 326 -17.66 -17.87 -13.06
CA GLN A 326 -17.65 -18.41 -14.42
C GLN A 326 -16.83 -17.53 -15.37
N ALA A 327 -16.85 -16.21 -15.27
CA ALA A 327 -15.95 -15.31 -16.00
C ALA A 327 -14.50 -15.65 -15.67
N LEU A 328 -14.13 -15.64 -14.39
CA LEU A 328 -12.80 -16.05 -13.90
C LEU A 328 -12.43 -17.50 -14.25
N HIS A 329 -13.40 -18.38 -14.53
CA HIS A 329 -13.16 -19.74 -15.04
C HIS A 329 -12.93 -19.76 -16.56
N GLU A 330 -13.69 -18.97 -17.33
CA GLU A 330 -13.47 -18.76 -18.77
C GLU A 330 -12.16 -18.01 -19.03
N ASP A 331 -11.76 -17.04 -18.20
CA ASP A 331 -10.45 -16.37 -18.26
C ASP A 331 -9.32 -17.35 -17.93
N LYS A 332 -9.46 -18.14 -16.87
CA LYS A 332 -8.51 -19.23 -16.56
C LYS A 332 -8.43 -20.26 -17.68
N LYS A 333 -9.53 -20.52 -18.39
CA LYS A 333 -9.60 -21.38 -19.58
C LYS A 333 -9.01 -20.70 -20.81
N LEU A 334 -9.05 -19.37 -20.92
CA LEU A 334 -8.37 -18.58 -21.95
C LEU A 334 -6.84 -18.62 -21.74
N LEU A 335 -6.40 -18.47 -20.50
CA LEU A 335 -5.04 -18.76 -20.03
C LEU A 335 -4.62 -20.21 -20.29
N LEU A 336 -5.50 -21.18 -20.02
CA LEU A 336 -5.24 -22.60 -20.28
C LEU A 336 -5.14 -22.90 -21.78
N ASN A 337 -5.94 -22.22 -22.61
CA ASN A 337 -5.88 -22.29 -24.07
C ASN A 337 -4.58 -21.65 -24.61
N TYR A 338 -4.13 -20.54 -24.01
CA TYR A 338 -2.83 -19.93 -24.30
C TYR A 338 -1.68 -20.90 -23.95
N PHE A 339 -1.68 -21.48 -22.74
CA PHE A 339 -0.70 -22.52 -22.38
C PHE A 339 -0.79 -23.76 -23.28
N ALA A 340 -1.98 -24.16 -23.74
CA ALA A 340 -2.15 -25.25 -24.70
C ALA A 340 -1.59 -24.88 -26.09
N ALA A 341 -1.72 -23.63 -26.53
CA ALA A 341 -1.12 -23.12 -27.76
C ALA A 341 0.41 -23.07 -27.68
N VAL A 342 0.98 -22.58 -26.57
CA VAL A 342 2.42 -22.59 -26.29
C VAL A 342 2.95 -24.03 -26.23
N LYS A 343 2.25 -24.94 -25.53
CA LYS A 343 2.58 -26.38 -25.48
C LYS A 343 2.54 -27.01 -26.86
N LYS A 344 1.56 -26.67 -27.69
CA LYS A 344 1.45 -27.14 -29.09
C LYS A 344 2.60 -26.63 -29.95
N TYR A 345 2.97 -25.34 -29.83
CA TYR A 345 4.12 -24.75 -30.52
C TYR A 345 5.43 -25.46 -30.14
N PHE A 346 5.68 -25.66 -28.84
CA PHE A 346 6.82 -26.44 -28.34
C PHE A 346 6.80 -27.89 -28.84
N THR A 347 5.65 -28.55 -28.84
CA THR A 347 5.51 -29.94 -29.32
C THR A 347 5.82 -30.04 -30.82
N SER A 348 5.38 -29.07 -31.64
CA SER A 348 5.72 -29.01 -33.06
C SER A 348 7.21 -28.78 -33.30
N ASN A 349 7.85 -27.87 -32.55
CA ASN A 349 9.29 -27.61 -32.67
C ASN A 349 10.14 -28.81 -32.20
N LEU A 350 9.76 -29.45 -31.07
CA LEU A 350 10.40 -30.69 -30.61
C LEU A 350 10.22 -31.83 -31.61
N LYS A 351 9.06 -31.94 -32.27
CA LYS A 351 8.84 -32.93 -33.32
C LYS A 351 9.71 -32.66 -34.55
N TYR A 352 9.79 -31.42 -35.01
CA TYR A 352 10.69 -31.01 -36.10
C TYR A 352 12.15 -31.33 -35.78
N LEU A 353 12.62 -31.02 -34.57
CA LEU A 353 13.96 -31.38 -34.11
C LEU A 353 14.16 -32.89 -34.01
N SER A 354 13.16 -33.66 -33.55
CA SER A 354 13.23 -35.13 -33.50
C SER A 354 13.32 -35.76 -34.89
N GLU A 355 12.68 -35.16 -35.90
CA GLU A 355 12.72 -35.59 -37.31
C GLU A 355 14.04 -35.21 -38.00
N GLN A 356 14.72 -34.12 -37.57
CA GLN A 356 16.06 -33.76 -38.03
C GLN A 356 17.18 -34.58 -37.34
N LEU A 357 17.01 -34.96 -36.07
CA LEU A 357 18.04 -35.59 -35.24
C LEU A 357 17.84 -37.11 -35.01
N ASN A 358 16.70 -37.67 -35.44
CA ASN A 358 16.37 -39.09 -35.40
C ASN A 358 16.36 -39.70 -33.98
N ILE A 359 15.81 -38.96 -33.00
CA ILE A 359 15.69 -39.35 -31.58
C ILE A 359 14.20 -39.48 -31.22
N SER A 360 13.81 -40.58 -30.57
CA SER A 360 12.41 -40.84 -30.19
C SER A 360 12.05 -40.28 -28.81
N ILE A 361 10.83 -39.75 -28.66
CA ILE A 361 10.35 -39.05 -27.46
C ILE A 361 9.12 -39.78 -26.88
N PRO A 362 9.05 -40.07 -25.57
CA PRO A 362 7.91 -40.75 -24.94
C PRO A 362 6.69 -39.83 -24.70
N PRO A 363 5.46 -40.37 -24.61
CA PRO A 363 4.24 -39.61 -24.35
C PRO A 363 4.04 -39.26 -22.87
N PHE A 364 3.34 -38.14 -22.60
CA PHE A 364 2.95 -37.71 -21.25
C PHE A 364 1.54 -38.23 -20.85
N PRO A 365 1.28 -38.48 -19.55
CA PRO A 365 0.00 -38.98 -19.04
C PRO A 365 -1.06 -37.88 -18.86
N GLU A 366 -2.34 -38.29 -18.77
CA GLU A 366 -3.49 -37.43 -18.46
C GLU A 366 -4.02 -37.65 -17.03
N PRO A 367 -4.61 -36.63 -16.37
CA PRO A 367 -5.12 -36.73 -15.00
C PRO A 367 -6.56 -37.29 -14.93
N SER A 368 -6.85 -38.10 -13.90
CA SER A 368 -8.16 -38.69 -13.62
C SER A 368 -8.83 -38.12 -12.35
N SER A 369 -10.12 -38.42 -12.15
CA SER A 369 -11.02 -37.71 -11.22
C SER A 369 -11.66 -38.62 -10.15
N VAL A 370 -11.90 -38.08 -8.94
CA VAL A 370 -12.63 -38.73 -7.82
C VAL A 370 -13.45 -37.69 -7.02
N SER A 371 -14.50 -38.10 -6.30
CA SER A 371 -15.53 -37.17 -5.78
C SER A 371 -16.26 -37.60 -4.47
N SER A 372 -16.57 -36.60 -3.63
CA SER A 372 -17.78 -36.47 -2.76
C SER A 372 -18.02 -37.36 -1.50
N SER A 373 -18.92 -36.85 -0.61
CA SER A 373 -19.55 -37.46 0.61
C SER A 373 -18.73 -37.54 1.91
N SER A 374 -19.27 -37.51 3.16
CA SER A 374 -20.57 -37.03 3.71
C SER A 374 -20.57 -36.92 5.27
N HIS A 375 -21.53 -36.17 5.86
CA HIS A 375 -21.89 -36.09 7.31
C HIS A 375 -22.58 -37.39 7.85
N PRO A 376 -23.03 -37.60 9.14
CA PRO A 376 -23.44 -36.62 10.19
C PRO A 376 -23.35 -36.96 11.73
N THR A 377 -23.94 -36.08 12.57
CA THR A 377 -24.65 -36.27 13.89
C THR A 377 -23.93 -36.30 15.27
N SER A 378 -24.70 -35.92 16.31
CA SER A 378 -24.44 -35.95 17.78
C SER A 378 -25.71 -36.45 18.53
N PRO A 379 -25.74 -36.69 19.87
CA PRO A 379 -26.28 -35.65 20.80
C PRO A 379 -26.00 -35.73 22.35
N ARG A 380 -26.13 -34.58 23.05
CA ARG A 380 -26.68 -34.38 24.45
C ARG A 380 -25.92 -34.98 25.68
N LEU A 381 -26.13 -34.61 26.97
CA LEU A 381 -27.13 -33.75 27.71
C LEU A 381 -26.56 -33.30 29.11
N ALA A 382 -27.13 -32.25 29.75
CA ALA A 382 -27.15 -31.94 31.22
C ALA A 382 -25.83 -31.62 31.99
N GLU A 383 -25.75 -30.96 33.18
CA GLU A 383 -26.47 -29.90 33.96
C GLU A 383 -25.77 -29.75 35.36
N ALA A 384 -25.93 -28.78 36.30
CA ALA A 384 -26.69 -27.53 36.49
C ALA A 384 -26.23 -26.70 37.75
N LEU A 385 -26.55 -25.38 37.80
CA LEU A 385 -26.79 -24.46 38.97
C LEU A 385 -25.74 -24.22 40.11
N THR A 386 -25.35 -22.95 40.37
CA THR A 386 -25.66 -22.09 41.58
C THR A 386 -24.74 -20.84 41.75
N ASP A 387 -25.23 -19.82 42.47
CA ASP A 387 -24.62 -18.52 42.91
C ASP A 387 -25.50 -18.00 44.12
N PRO A 388 -25.15 -17.04 45.06
CA PRO A 388 -24.69 -15.65 44.81
C PRO A 388 -23.90 -14.87 45.93
N ALA A 389 -23.70 -13.54 45.72
CA ALA A 389 -23.63 -12.42 46.72
C ALA A 389 -22.34 -12.18 47.56
N SER A 390 -22.03 -10.99 48.14
CA SER A 390 -22.35 -9.55 47.86
C SER A 390 -21.52 -8.57 48.76
N CYS A 391 -21.55 -7.24 48.47
CA CYS A 391 -21.18 -6.10 49.36
C CYS A 391 -19.69 -5.90 49.79
N SER A 392 -19.25 -4.78 50.42
CA SER A 392 -19.39 -3.31 50.17
C SER A 392 -18.57 -2.47 51.21
N ALA A 393 -18.32 -1.17 50.94
CA ALA A 393 -17.83 -0.13 51.89
C ALA A 393 -16.32 -0.22 52.32
N ASP A 394 -15.64 0.81 52.85
CA ASP A 394 -16.01 2.22 53.11
C ASP A 394 -14.79 3.18 53.05
N ASN A 395 -14.98 4.50 53.23
CA ASN A 395 -13.94 5.54 53.10
C ASN A 395 -13.96 6.60 54.24
N VAL A 396 -12.81 7.06 54.75
CA VAL A 396 -12.70 8.08 55.82
C VAL A 396 -11.58 9.09 55.55
N GLN A 397 -11.83 10.35 55.93
CA GLN A 397 -11.07 11.54 55.53
C GLN A 397 -10.58 12.33 56.77
N ALA A 398 -9.46 13.06 56.65
CA ALA A 398 -8.90 13.90 57.71
C ALA A 398 -8.74 15.37 57.29
N ASP A 399 -8.84 16.29 58.26
CA ASP A 399 -8.96 17.75 58.07
C ASP A 399 -7.66 18.50 58.38
N SER A 400 -7.43 19.63 57.72
CA SER A 400 -6.50 20.67 58.16
C SER A 400 -6.80 22.02 57.50
N ARG A 401 -6.88 23.08 58.31
CA ARG A 401 -6.97 24.48 57.85
C ARG A 401 -5.59 25.12 57.86
N ALA A 402 -5.28 25.89 56.81
CA ALA A 402 -4.10 26.74 56.72
C ALA A 402 -4.47 28.09 56.07
N ASP A 403 -3.63 29.10 56.27
CA ASP A 403 -3.87 30.48 55.84
C ASP A 403 -4.18 30.61 54.35
N GLN A 404 -5.20 31.42 54.04
CA GLN A 404 -5.49 31.85 52.67
C GLN A 404 -4.93 33.25 52.43
N GLN A 405 -3.66 33.30 52.02
CA GLN A 405 -3.30 34.30 51.00
C GLN A 405 -4.29 34.17 49.83
N PRO A 406 -4.69 35.27 49.16
CA PRO A 406 -5.55 35.19 48.00
C PRO A 406 -4.81 34.37 46.91
N LYS A 407 -5.26 33.12 46.71
CA LYS A 407 -4.70 32.22 45.69
C LYS A 407 -4.73 32.96 44.35
N PRO A 408 -3.63 32.98 43.57
CA PRO A 408 -3.60 33.68 42.30
C PRO A 408 -4.71 33.14 41.39
N SER A 409 -5.74 33.95 41.20
CA SER A 409 -6.93 33.56 40.46
C SER A 409 -6.67 33.73 38.98
N LEU A 410 -7.06 32.75 38.17
CA LEU A 410 -6.96 32.85 36.72
C LEU A 410 -7.73 34.08 36.20
N ASN A 411 -8.76 34.53 36.93
CA ASN A 411 -9.61 35.66 36.58
C ASN A 411 -8.96 37.03 36.89
N SER A 412 -7.78 37.09 37.52
CA SER A 412 -7.02 38.33 37.73
C SER A 412 -5.98 38.61 36.63
N LEU A 413 -5.96 37.82 35.56
CA LEU A 413 -5.14 38.09 34.37
C LEU A 413 -5.88 39.04 33.40
N PRO A 414 -5.16 39.88 32.63
CA PRO A 414 -5.75 40.69 31.56
C PRO A 414 -6.52 39.84 30.53
N SER A 415 -7.63 40.37 30.02
CA SER A 415 -8.48 39.70 29.03
C SER A 415 -7.71 39.20 27.81
N GLU A 416 -6.75 40.00 27.30
CA GLU A 416 -5.87 39.62 26.18
C GLU A 416 -5.10 38.32 26.45
N ILE A 417 -4.62 38.12 27.68
CA ILE A 417 -3.89 36.90 28.07
C ILE A 417 -4.86 35.72 28.17
N LEU A 418 -6.08 35.95 28.69
CA LEU A 418 -7.11 34.91 28.78
C LEU A 418 -7.63 34.47 27.40
N GLU A 419 -7.85 35.41 26.48
CA GLU A 419 -8.21 35.13 25.09
C GLU A 419 -7.08 34.44 24.33
N ASN A 420 -5.81 34.77 24.60
CA ASN A 420 -4.64 34.09 24.04
C ASN A 420 -4.46 32.66 24.63
N ILE A 421 -4.86 32.42 25.88
CA ILE A 421 -4.94 31.08 26.46
C ILE A 421 -6.05 30.27 25.79
N VAL A 422 -7.27 30.82 25.69
CA VAL A 422 -8.43 30.12 25.11
C VAL A 422 -8.27 29.88 23.61
N GLY A 423 -7.72 30.84 22.87
CA GLY A 423 -7.45 30.73 21.43
C GLY A 423 -6.44 29.65 21.05
N ARG A 424 -5.60 29.21 21.99
CA ARG A 424 -4.68 28.06 21.80
C ARG A 424 -5.35 26.70 22.04
N LEU A 425 -6.54 26.67 22.64
CA LEU A 425 -7.26 25.43 22.92
C LEU A 425 -8.03 24.96 21.67
N PRO A 426 -8.08 23.65 21.37
CA PRO A 426 -9.04 23.08 20.43
C PRO A 426 -10.47 23.42 20.85
N VAL A 427 -11.40 23.59 19.90
CA VAL A 427 -12.77 24.07 20.16
C VAL A 427 -13.48 23.34 21.30
N ARG A 428 -13.34 22.01 21.43
CA ARG A 428 -13.91 21.22 22.53
C ARG A 428 -13.37 21.62 23.92
N GLN A 429 -12.08 21.98 24.01
CA GLN A 429 -11.45 22.42 25.26
C GLN A 429 -11.77 23.89 25.55
N ALA A 430 -11.78 24.75 24.53
CA ALA A 430 -12.22 26.15 24.64
C ALA A 430 -13.67 26.26 25.14
N VAL A 431 -14.60 25.47 24.58
CA VAL A 431 -15.98 25.41 25.08
C VAL A 431 -16.05 24.86 26.50
N ARG A 432 -15.22 23.88 26.88
CA ARG A 432 -15.15 23.34 28.26
C ARG A 432 -14.70 24.36 29.31
N THR A 433 -13.94 25.41 28.95
CA THR A 433 -13.58 26.45 29.93
C THR A 433 -14.81 27.22 30.45
N SER A 434 -15.95 27.16 29.75
CA SER A 434 -17.21 27.76 30.19
C SER A 434 -17.75 27.25 31.54
N ALA A 435 -17.21 26.12 32.03
CA ALA A 435 -17.52 25.56 33.34
C ALA A 435 -16.66 26.12 34.50
N LEU A 436 -15.60 26.91 34.23
CA LEU A 436 -14.66 27.38 35.26
C LEU A 436 -15.23 28.50 36.16
N SER A 437 -15.86 29.52 35.56
CA SER A 437 -16.65 30.52 36.27
C SER A 437 -17.64 31.20 35.32
N LEU A 438 -18.49 32.09 35.85
CA LEU A 438 -19.37 32.94 35.04
C LEU A 438 -18.59 33.80 34.03
N ASP A 439 -17.39 34.26 34.38
CA ASP A 439 -16.50 35.11 33.57
C ASP A 439 -15.89 34.36 32.36
N TRP A 440 -15.86 33.02 32.45
CA TRP A 440 -15.40 32.13 31.38
C TRP A 440 -16.54 31.58 30.53
N ARG A 441 -17.79 31.63 31.01
CA ARG A 441 -18.99 31.03 30.38
C ARG A 441 -19.12 31.31 28.88
N ARG A 442 -18.71 32.50 28.44
CA ARG A 442 -18.76 32.96 27.04
C ARG A 442 -17.41 33.39 26.48
N ARG A 443 -16.29 33.27 27.22
CA ARG A 443 -14.99 33.84 26.81
C ARG A 443 -14.50 33.29 25.45
N TRP A 444 -14.79 32.01 25.18
CA TRP A 444 -14.47 31.36 23.92
C TRP A 444 -15.26 31.90 22.71
N GLU A 445 -16.42 32.54 22.92
CA GLU A 445 -17.25 33.09 21.82
C GLU A 445 -16.55 34.26 21.12
N SER A 446 -15.67 34.97 21.83
CA SER A 446 -14.89 36.12 21.34
C SER A 446 -13.37 35.91 21.35
N SER A 447 -12.88 34.69 21.61
CA SER A 447 -11.44 34.39 21.63
C SER A 447 -10.96 34.02 20.22
N PRO A 448 -10.11 34.83 19.55
CA PRO A 448 -9.68 34.54 18.19
C PRO A 448 -8.72 33.34 18.13
N GLY A 449 -8.65 32.69 16.96
CA GLY A 449 -7.68 31.64 16.66
C GLY A 449 -8.05 30.22 17.07
N ILE A 450 -9.21 30.02 17.73
CA ILE A 450 -9.70 28.67 18.09
C ILE A 450 -9.75 27.79 16.84
N ARG A 451 -9.21 26.58 16.95
CA ARG A 451 -9.21 25.57 15.87
C ARG A 451 -10.40 24.63 16.03
N PHE A 452 -11.19 24.52 14.97
CA PHE A 452 -12.40 23.70 14.91
C PHE A 452 -12.00 22.34 14.32
N GLY A 453 -12.16 21.26 15.09
CA GLY A 453 -11.57 19.97 14.80
C GLY A 453 -12.29 18.84 15.51
N TRP A 454 -12.76 17.85 14.73
CA TRP A 454 -13.51 16.69 15.19
C TRP A 454 -12.94 15.39 14.59
N GLY A 455 -12.85 14.36 15.42
CA GLY A 455 -12.23 13.06 15.09
C GLY A 455 -13.24 11.99 14.66
N SER A 456 -12.73 10.83 14.20
CA SER A 456 -13.58 9.76 13.64
C SER A 456 -14.59 9.18 14.65
N GLY A 457 -14.18 8.96 15.91
CA GLY A 457 -15.06 8.44 16.96
C GLY A 457 -16.05 9.44 17.57
N GLU A 458 -16.43 10.50 16.85
CA GLU A 458 -17.18 11.64 17.41
C GLU A 458 -18.57 11.88 16.81
N ALA A 459 -19.21 10.85 16.23
CA ALA A 459 -20.58 10.82 15.67
C ALA A 459 -21.56 11.92 16.14
N GLY A 460 -21.85 11.99 17.45
CA GLY A 460 -22.79 12.96 18.03
C GLY A 460 -22.36 14.44 17.97
N ALA A 461 -21.17 14.76 17.46
CA ALA A 461 -20.65 16.11 17.37
C ALA A 461 -21.44 17.00 16.39
N ALA A 462 -21.97 16.44 15.30
CA ALA A 462 -22.53 17.23 14.20
C ALA A 462 -23.64 18.21 14.63
N ALA A 463 -24.48 17.83 15.59
CA ALA A 463 -25.52 18.70 16.16
C ALA A 463 -24.94 19.84 17.04
N ALA A 464 -23.80 19.62 17.68
CA ALA A 464 -23.10 20.63 18.47
C ALA A 464 -22.28 21.59 17.60
N VAL A 465 -21.70 21.12 16.48
CA VAL A 465 -20.90 21.94 15.54
C VAL A 465 -21.66 23.21 15.13
N GLY A 466 -22.90 23.07 14.65
CA GLY A 466 -23.73 24.20 14.23
C GLY A 466 -24.01 25.20 15.37
N GLN A 467 -24.30 24.71 16.58
CA GLN A 467 -24.54 25.56 17.76
C GLN A 467 -23.28 26.33 18.20
N ILE A 468 -22.09 25.75 18.02
CA ILE A 468 -20.82 26.38 18.34
C ILE A 468 -20.49 27.43 17.26
N LEU A 469 -20.62 27.11 15.98
CA LEU A 469 -20.43 28.04 14.86
C LEU A 469 -21.36 29.26 14.93
N ALA A 470 -22.62 29.05 15.33
CA ALA A 470 -23.61 30.12 15.48
C ALA A 470 -23.30 31.09 16.63
N ARG A 471 -22.56 30.65 17.66
CA ARG A 471 -22.19 31.46 18.84
C ARG A 471 -20.80 32.10 18.74
N TYR A 472 -19.92 31.55 17.91
CA TYR A 472 -18.57 32.07 17.73
C TYR A 472 -18.58 33.32 16.84
N ALA A 473 -18.07 34.43 17.38
CA ALA A 473 -18.09 35.74 16.72
C ALA A 473 -16.87 36.02 15.84
N CYS A 474 -15.76 35.30 16.06
CA CYS A 474 -14.50 35.52 15.34
C CYS A 474 -14.44 34.75 14.00
N PRO A 475 -13.48 35.08 13.10
CA PRO A 475 -13.19 34.30 11.90
C PRO A 475 -12.82 32.84 12.22
N VAL A 476 -13.33 31.90 11.41
CA VAL A 476 -13.10 30.45 11.57
C VAL A 476 -11.99 30.03 10.62
N ARG A 477 -10.74 30.34 10.99
CA ARG A 477 -9.58 30.11 10.10
C ARG A 477 -9.33 28.63 9.81
N HIS A 478 -9.63 27.72 10.73
CA HIS A 478 -9.35 26.29 10.58
C HIS A 478 -10.58 25.47 10.98
N PHE A 479 -11.10 24.65 10.07
CA PHE A 479 -12.27 23.78 10.27
C PHE A 479 -12.02 22.38 9.70
N ARG A 480 -12.02 21.35 10.57
CA ARG A 480 -11.85 19.94 10.19
C ARG A 480 -12.91 19.04 10.83
N HIS A 481 -13.58 18.21 10.03
CA HIS A 481 -14.40 17.10 10.50
C HIS A 481 -13.94 15.81 9.83
N GLY A 482 -13.31 14.91 10.59
CA GLY A 482 -12.62 13.72 10.07
C GLY A 482 -13.50 12.49 9.80
N TRP A 483 -14.78 12.54 10.14
CA TRP A 483 -15.79 11.53 9.81
C TRP A 483 -17.20 12.13 9.95
N ILE A 484 -17.88 12.40 8.85
CA ILE A 484 -19.26 12.89 8.82
C ILE A 484 -20.14 11.72 8.40
N GLU A 485 -20.86 11.14 9.36
CA GLU A 485 -21.84 10.08 9.10
C GLU A 485 -22.95 10.57 8.15
N SER A 486 -23.58 9.66 7.40
CA SER A 486 -24.69 9.97 6.49
C SER A 486 -25.78 10.84 7.13
N GLY A 487 -26.25 10.51 8.36
CA GLY A 487 -27.22 11.32 9.11
C GLY A 487 -26.72 12.70 9.59
N GLY A 488 -25.45 13.02 9.36
CA GLY A 488 -24.81 14.30 9.59
C GLY A 488 -24.61 15.14 8.31
N SER A 489 -24.81 14.58 7.11
CA SER A 489 -24.34 15.22 5.87
C SER A 489 -25.01 16.56 5.56
N ALA A 490 -26.33 16.66 5.73
CA ALA A 490 -27.07 17.91 5.57
C ALA A 490 -26.63 19.02 6.56
N ARG A 491 -26.01 18.66 7.70
CA ARG A 491 -25.42 19.66 8.60
C ARG A 491 -24.07 20.17 8.08
N ALA A 492 -23.32 19.38 7.31
CA ALA A 492 -22.13 19.87 6.64
C ALA A 492 -22.46 21.02 5.68
N ASP A 493 -23.60 20.95 4.99
CA ASP A 493 -24.09 22.03 4.13
C ASP A 493 -24.45 23.30 4.94
N GLU A 494 -25.12 23.15 6.09
CA GLU A 494 -25.34 24.26 7.03
C GLU A 494 -24.01 24.90 7.46
N TRP A 495 -22.99 24.09 7.77
CA TRP A 495 -21.67 24.60 8.16
C TRP A 495 -21.01 25.32 6.99
N LEU A 496 -21.05 24.78 5.78
CA LEU A 496 -20.49 25.40 4.58
C LEU A 496 -21.10 26.77 4.29
N VAL A 497 -22.43 26.91 4.44
CA VAL A 497 -23.12 28.20 4.33
C VAL A 497 -22.68 29.18 5.43
N VAL A 498 -22.49 28.72 6.67
CA VAL A 498 -22.04 29.55 7.80
C VAL A 498 -20.54 29.90 7.72
N LEU A 499 -19.73 29.07 7.08
CA LEU A 499 -18.28 29.22 6.90
C LEU A 499 -17.93 30.13 5.71
N ALA A 500 -18.77 30.19 4.68
CA ALA A 500 -18.64 31.16 3.60
C ALA A 500 -18.57 32.59 4.18
N GLY A 501 -17.54 33.36 3.79
CA GLY A 501 -17.28 34.69 4.33
C GLY A 501 -16.64 34.75 5.73
N ARG A 502 -16.48 33.65 6.46
CA ARG A 502 -15.77 33.62 7.77
C ARG A 502 -14.24 33.47 7.67
N GLY A 503 -13.70 33.62 6.47
CA GLY A 503 -12.26 33.63 6.21
C GLY A 503 -11.55 32.31 6.48
N VAL A 504 -12.12 31.19 6.05
CA VAL A 504 -11.52 29.86 6.25
C VAL A 504 -10.23 29.72 5.45
N GLU A 505 -9.11 29.45 6.13
CA GLU A 505 -7.79 29.20 5.55
C GLU A 505 -7.53 27.70 5.36
N HIS A 506 -8.14 26.84 6.17
CA HIS A 506 -8.05 25.38 6.08
C HIS A 506 -9.44 24.77 6.30
N LEU A 507 -10.01 24.17 5.26
CA LEU A 507 -11.25 23.40 5.28
C LEU A 507 -10.95 21.93 5.02
N ALA A 508 -11.41 21.05 5.91
CA ALA A 508 -11.27 19.60 5.77
C ALA A 508 -12.58 18.88 6.14
N LEU A 509 -13.23 18.22 5.17
CA LEU A 509 -14.46 17.45 5.38
C LEU A 509 -14.29 16.04 4.83
N ILE A 510 -14.31 15.03 5.71
CA ILE A 510 -14.27 13.61 5.34
C ILE A 510 -15.57 12.97 5.81
N PHE A 511 -16.29 12.35 4.90
CA PHE A 511 -17.57 11.68 5.15
C PHE A 511 -17.37 10.17 5.35
N SER A 512 -18.33 9.52 6.00
CA SER A 512 -18.40 8.06 5.98
C SER A 512 -18.74 7.60 4.56
N GLU A 513 -18.03 6.59 4.05
CA GLU A 513 -18.49 5.84 2.88
C GLU A 513 -19.92 5.32 3.15
N ALA A 514 -20.84 5.56 2.21
CA ALA A 514 -22.23 5.19 2.35
C ALA A 514 -22.47 3.77 1.83
N ASP A 515 -23.32 2.99 2.52
CA ASP A 515 -23.59 1.57 2.21
C ASP A 515 -24.11 1.30 0.78
N ASN A 516 -24.51 2.36 0.05
CA ASN A 516 -25.03 2.34 -1.32
C ASN A 516 -24.15 3.11 -2.33
N PHE A 517 -22.91 3.48 -1.99
CA PHE A 517 -21.99 4.29 -2.81
C PHE A 517 -22.48 5.71 -3.21
N LEU A 518 -23.64 6.14 -2.72
CA LEU A 518 -24.20 7.47 -2.98
C LEU A 518 -23.50 8.54 -2.12
N PHE A 519 -22.47 9.19 -2.69
CA PHE A 519 -21.77 10.30 -2.06
C PHE A 519 -22.69 11.51 -1.84
N HIS A 520 -22.59 12.14 -0.66
CA HIS A 520 -23.32 13.39 -0.36
C HIS A 520 -22.81 14.55 -1.22
N THR A 521 -23.72 15.29 -1.85
CA THR A 521 -23.36 16.47 -2.65
C THR A 521 -23.24 17.71 -1.78
N LEU A 522 -22.02 18.26 -1.67
CA LEU A 522 -21.73 19.45 -0.87
C LEU A 522 -22.50 20.69 -1.37
N HIS A 523 -22.86 21.59 -0.47
CA HIS A 523 -23.40 22.90 -0.82
C HIS A 523 -22.38 23.78 -1.57
N ALA A 524 -22.82 24.47 -2.62
CA ALA A 524 -22.00 25.34 -3.48
C ALA A 524 -21.33 26.54 -2.77
N ALA A 525 -21.63 26.74 -1.48
CA ALA A 525 -20.96 27.72 -0.62
C ALA A 525 -19.44 27.48 -0.49
N ILE A 526 -18.94 26.26 -0.75
CA ILE A 526 -17.50 25.96 -0.82
C ILE A 526 -16.73 26.93 -1.74
N PHE A 527 -17.29 27.26 -2.92
CA PHE A 527 -16.66 28.14 -3.90
C PHE A 527 -16.56 29.61 -3.44
N SER A 528 -17.25 29.98 -2.35
CA SER A 528 -17.15 31.31 -1.73
C SER A 528 -15.99 31.43 -0.73
N CYS A 529 -15.29 30.34 -0.41
CA CYS A 529 -14.18 30.33 0.55
C CYS A 529 -12.85 30.78 -0.08
N ARG A 530 -12.78 32.06 -0.51
CA ARG A 530 -11.62 32.62 -1.24
C ARG A 530 -10.31 32.69 -0.46
N GLU A 531 -10.36 32.59 0.87
CA GLU A 531 -9.19 32.61 1.76
C GLU A 531 -8.47 31.25 1.88
N LEU A 532 -8.95 30.20 1.22
CA LEU A 532 -8.43 28.84 1.40
C LEU A 532 -6.96 28.71 0.99
N THR A 533 -6.16 28.25 1.96
CA THR A 533 -4.77 27.83 1.81
C THR A 533 -4.63 26.30 1.76
N LYS A 534 -5.60 25.56 2.34
CA LYS A 534 -5.68 24.10 2.32
C LYS A 534 -7.12 23.62 2.18
N LEU A 535 -7.32 22.65 1.29
CA LEU A 535 -8.60 22.00 1.05
C LEU A 535 -8.41 20.47 1.07
N GLU A 536 -9.06 19.78 2.01
CA GLU A 536 -9.07 18.32 2.12
C GLU A 536 -10.51 17.80 2.05
N PHE A 537 -10.89 17.07 1.00
CA PHE A 537 -12.21 16.43 0.89
C PHE A 537 -12.12 14.92 0.74
N GLY A 538 -13.04 14.22 1.43
CA GLY A 538 -13.10 12.75 1.52
C GLY A 538 -14.51 12.20 1.37
N SER A 539 -14.74 11.28 0.44
CA SER A 539 -15.99 10.49 0.28
C SER A 539 -17.25 11.35 0.06
N CYS A 540 -17.14 12.38 -0.78
CA CYS A 540 -18.21 13.33 -1.05
C CYS A 540 -18.28 13.76 -2.52
N ARG A 541 -19.43 14.26 -2.95
CA ARG A 541 -19.63 14.82 -4.29
C ARG A 541 -19.54 16.35 -4.26
N LEU A 542 -18.83 16.94 -5.21
CA LEU A 542 -18.82 18.39 -5.42
C LEU A 542 -20.06 18.84 -6.23
N PRO A 543 -20.61 20.03 -5.94
CA PRO A 543 -21.64 20.66 -6.75
C PRO A 543 -21.02 21.28 -8.02
N ALA A 544 -21.85 21.60 -9.01
CA ALA A 544 -21.39 22.33 -10.20
C ALA A 544 -20.88 23.73 -9.81
N ALA A 545 -19.78 24.15 -10.44
CA ALA A 545 -19.19 25.46 -10.18
C ALA A 545 -20.10 26.62 -10.68
N PRO A 546 -20.25 27.70 -9.90
CA PRO A 546 -20.76 28.97 -10.40
C PRO A 546 -19.95 29.49 -11.59
N SER A 547 -20.59 30.14 -12.55
CA SER A 547 -19.92 30.64 -13.76
C SER A 547 -18.97 31.82 -13.54
N ASP A 548 -18.94 32.41 -12.33
CA ASP A 548 -17.95 33.39 -11.87
C ASP A 548 -16.80 32.77 -11.04
N PHE A 549 -16.82 31.45 -10.84
CA PHE A 549 -15.79 30.76 -10.06
C PHE A 549 -14.43 30.83 -10.76
N SER A 550 -13.48 31.44 -10.05
CA SER A 550 -12.13 31.77 -10.52
C SER A 550 -11.07 31.05 -9.67
N GLY A 551 -11.41 29.85 -9.18
CA GLY A 551 -10.54 29.01 -8.36
C GLY A 551 -10.23 29.55 -6.96
N PHE A 552 -9.14 29.04 -6.38
CA PHE A 552 -8.72 29.34 -5.01
C PHE A 552 -7.29 29.95 -5.01
N PRO A 553 -7.14 31.29 -5.05
CA PRO A 553 -5.86 31.95 -5.36
C PRO A 553 -4.77 31.75 -4.30
N ASN A 554 -5.15 31.50 -3.05
CA ASN A 554 -4.22 31.31 -1.93
C ASN A 554 -3.89 29.82 -1.67
N LEU A 555 -4.42 28.89 -2.47
CA LEU A 555 -4.38 27.45 -2.19
C LEU A 555 -2.95 26.91 -2.33
N THR A 556 -2.49 26.18 -1.31
CA THR A 556 -1.16 25.56 -1.21
C THR A 556 -1.21 24.04 -1.17
N VAL A 557 -2.33 23.47 -0.72
CA VAL A 557 -2.58 22.02 -0.65
C VAL A 557 -4.00 21.74 -1.11
N LEU A 558 -4.15 20.82 -2.08
CA LEU A 558 -5.43 20.28 -2.52
C LEU A 558 -5.39 18.74 -2.41
N THR A 559 -6.19 18.17 -1.51
CA THR A 559 -6.38 16.72 -1.34
C THR A 559 -7.84 16.37 -1.60
N LEU A 560 -8.09 15.51 -2.59
CA LEU A 560 -9.41 14.99 -2.95
C LEU A 560 -9.35 13.45 -2.97
N THR A 561 -10.06 12.80 -2.06
CA THR A 561 -10.07 11.33 -1.89
C THR A 561 -11.50 10.79 -1.97
N MET A 562 -11.79 9.83 -2.87
CA MET A 562 -13.16 9.35 -3.13
C MET A 562 -14.13 10.52 -3.44
N VAL A 563 -13.71 11.46 -4.30
CA VAL A 563 -14.48 12.69 -4.60
C VAL A 563 -15.09 12.62 -5.99
N ALA A 564 -16.43 12.65 -6.04
CA ALA A 564 -17.19 12.71 -7.29
C ALA A 564 -17.42 14.15 -7.75
N PHE A 565 -17.36 14.39 -9.06
CA PHE A 565 -17.71 15.65 -9.71
C PHE A 565 -18.94 15.47 -10.62
N PRO A 566 -19.72 16.52 -10.89
CA PRO A 566 -20.82 16.46 -11.85
C PRO A 566 -20.31 16.40 -13.29
N PRO A 567 -21.21 16.22 -14.28
CA PRO A 567 -20.87 16.38 -15.69
C PRO A 567 -20.19 17.72 -15.99
N HIS A 568 -19.16 17.67 -16.83
CA HIS A 568 -18.20 18.75 -17.08
C HIS A 568 -17.41 19.20 -15.82
N GLY A 569 -17.10 18.22 -14.96
CA GLY A 569 -16.39 18.39 -13.70
C GLY A 569 -14.90 18.68 -13.86
N GLU A 570 -14.29 18.23 -14.97
CA GLU A 570 -12.89 18.44 -15.34
C GLU A 570 -12.55 19.93 -15.36
N ARG A 571 -13.42 20.77 -15.95
CA ARG A 571 -13.27 22.23 -15.98
C ARG A 571 -13.30 22.86 -14.58
N THR A 572 -14.01 22.26 -13.63
CA THR A 572 -14.01 22.72 -12.23
C THR A 572 -12.71 22.37 -11.53
N LEU A 573 -12.20 21.15 -11.73
CA LEU A 573 -10.93 20.69 -11.18
C LEU A 573 -9.72 21.43 -11.79
N GLU A 574 -9.73 21.64 -13.11
CA GLU A 574 -8.75 22.45 -13.84
C GLU A 574 -8.73 23.90 -13.33
N ALA A 575 -9.91 24.50 -13.10
CA ALA A 575 -10.02 25.85 -12.53
C ALA A 575 -9.51 25.93 -11.08
N MET A 576 -9.76 24.90 -10.26
CA MET A 576 -9.24 24.80 -8.89
C MET A 576 -7.70 24.71 -8.85
N ILE A 577 -7.09 24.06 -9.84
CA ILE A 577 -5.63 23.87 -9.94
C ILE A 577 -4.95 25.06 -10.63
N SER A 578 -5.35 25.38 -11.86
CA SER A 578 -4.71 26.41 -12.70
C SER A 578 -4.80 27.83 -12.10
N SER A 579 -5.81 28.07 -11.26
CA SER A 579 -5.99 29.36 -10.58
C SER A 579 -5.37 29.39 -9.17
N ALA A 580 -4.62 28.36 -8.77
CA ALA A 580 -3.93 28.25 -7.49
C ALA A 580 -2.40 28.39 -7.68
N PRO A 581 -1.87 29.60 -7.96
CA PRO A 581 -0.44 29.79 -8.28
C PRO A 581 0.51 29.45 -7.11
N LEU A 582 0.00 29.29 -5.89
CA LEU A 582 0.77 28.91 -4.70
C LEU A 582 0.72 27.40 -4.37
N LEU A 583 0.06 26.59 -5.22
CA LEU A 583 -0.13 25.16 -5.02
C LEU A 583 1.21 24.43 -4.97
N GLN A 584 1.45 23.72 -3.88
CA GLN A 584 2.69 22.99 -3.60
C GLN A 584 2.46 21.49 -3.45
N SER A 585 1.25 21.07 -3.04
CA SER A 585 0.87 19.67 -2.94
C SER A 585 -0.51 19.44 -3.56
N LEU A 586 -0.60 18.45 -4.45
CA LEU A 586 -1.81 18.04 -5.15
C LEU A 586 -1.97 16.52 -5.00
N GLU A 587 -3.07 16.10 -4.41
CA GLU A 587 -3.39 14.70 -4.12
C GLU A 587 -4.81 14.40 -4.65
N LEU A 588 -4.89 13.59 -5.70
CA LEU A 588 -6.12 13.13 -6.33
C LEU A 588 -6.18 11.61 -6.17
N LYS A 589 -7.15 11.09 -5.40
CA LYS A 589 -7.29 9.67 -5.07
C LYS A 589 -8.71 9.21 -5.30
N ASN A 590 -8.91 8.27 -6.23
CA ASN A 590 -10.22 7.73 -6.62
C ASN A 590 -11.24 8.86 -6.82
N VAL A 591 -10.79 9.93 -7.48
CA VAL A 591 -11.68 10.97 -8.00
C VAL A 591 -12.50 10.34 -9.12
N SER A 592 -13.76 10.75 -9.26
CA SER A 592 -14.58 10.40 -10.41
C SER A 592 -15.24 11.65 -10.97
N LEU A 593 -15.34 11.75 -12.29
CA LEU A 593 -16.15 12.76 -12.96
C LEU A 593 -17.35 12.02 -13.60
N GLU A 594 -18.49 12.69 -13.76
CA GLU A 594 -19.70 12.05 -14.29
C GLU A 594 -19.97 12.41 -15.76
N GLY A 595 -20.73 11.57 -16.45
CA GLY A 595 -20.85 11.59 -17.92
C GLY A 595 -19.83 10.64 -18.56
N GLY A 596 -19.86 10.53 -19.90
CA GLY A 596 -18.94 9.67 -20.68
C GLY A 596 -18.17 10.39 -21.79
N GLU A 597 -18.29 11.71 -21.87
CA GLU A 597 -17.64 12.57 -22.87
C GLU A 597 -16.96 13.72 -22.11
N TRP A 598 -15.64 13.63 -21.93
CA TRP A 598 -14.85 14.55 -21.09
C TRP A 598 -13.78 15.20 -21.98
N ASP A 599 -13.53 16.50 -21.83
CA ASP A 599 -12.49 17.20 -22.59
C ASP A 599 -11.09 16.89 -22.03
N GLU A 600 -10.07 16.94 -22.89
CA GLU A 600 -8.66 17.01 -22.45
C GLU A 600 -8.43 18.26 -21.60
N TRP A 601 -7.87 18.10 -20.40
CA TRP A 601 -7.68 19.19 -19.43
C TRP A 601 -6.27 19.14 -18.80
N VAL A 602 -5.72 20.29 -18.41
CA VAL A 602 -4.28 20.41 -18.11
C VAL A 602 -4.00 20.81 -16.66
N ILE A 603 -3.19 20.00 -15.98
CA ILE A 603 -2.67 20.29 -14.64
C ILE A 603 -1.55 21.35 -14.76
N ARG A 604 -1.91 22.63 -14.62
CA ARG A 604 -0.97 23.78 -14.65
C ARG A 604 -0.63 24.25 -13.24
N ALA A 605 0.51 23.78 -12.70
CA ALA A 605 0.91 24.08 -11.31
C ALA A 605 2.45 24.28 -11.18
N PRO A 606 3.02 25.40 -11.64
CA PRO A 606 4.48 25.56 -11.76
C PRO A 606 5.25 25.54 -10.42
N ASN A 607 4.58 25.81 -9.30
CA ASN A 607 5.13 25.76 -7.94
C ASN A 607 4.91 24.42 -7.21
N LEU A 608 4.32 23.43 -7.90
CA LEU A 608 4.01 22.12 -7.33
C LEU A 608 5.29 21.35 -6.99
N LYS A 609 5.34 20.79 -5.79
CA LYS A 609 6.47 20.01 -5.24
C LYS A 609 6.10 18.55 -5.06
N ASP A 610 4.86 18.27 -4.68
CA ASP A 610 4.37 16.95 -4.36
C ASP A 610 3.10 16.66 -5.15
N LEU A 611 3.17 15.70 -6.08
CA LEU A 611 2.06 15.23 -6.89
C LEU A 611 1.73 13.77 -6.53
N ILE A 612 0.47 13.52 -6.20
CA ILE A 612 -0.09 12.17 -6.05
C ILE A 612 -1.36 12.10 -6.90
N ILE A 613 -1.39 11.19 -7.86
CA ILE A 613 -2.58 10.80 -8.59
C ILE A 613 -2.72 9.29 -8.42
N GLN A 614 -3.85 8.81 -7.90
CA GLN A 614 -4.19 7.39 -7.83
C GLN A 614 -5.65 7.25 -8.28
N LEU A 615 -5.91 6.64 -9.43
CA LEU A 615 -7.24 6.59 -10.05
C LEU A 615 -7.58 5.16 -10.51
N GLU A 616 -8.86 4.84 -10.50
CA GLU A 616 -9.47 3.57 -10.96
C GLU A 616 -9.72 3.56 -12.49
N PHE A 617 -9.56 4.72 -13.14
CA PHE A 617 -9.76 4.96 -14.56
C PHE A 617 -8.86 6.13 -15.01
N ASP A 618 -8.48 6.18 -16.29
CA ASP A 618 -7.85 7.39 -16.82
C ASP A 618 -8.87 8.40 -17.36
N PHE A 619 -8.54 9.68 -17.19
CA PHE A 619 -9.41 10.82 -17.47
C PHE A 619 -8.76 11.85 -18.41
N LEU A 620 -7.84 11.39 -19.27
CA LEU A 620 -7.18 12.16 -20.34
C LEU A 620 -6.62 13.52 -19.89
N TRP A 621 -6.09 13.58 -18.67
CA TRP A 621 -5.40 14.77 -18.16
C TRP A 621 -3.98 14.88 -18.73
N GLU A 622 -3.64 16.06 -19.24
CA GLU A 622 -2.26 16.48 -19.44
C GLU A 622 -1.70 17.08 -18.13
N ILE A 623 -0.37 17.18 -18.05
CA ILE A 623 0.32 18.02 -17.07
C ILE A 623 1.13 19.05 -17.87
N GLU A 624 1.24 20.30 -17.43
CA GLU A 624 2.20 21.25 -18.01
C GLU A 624 3.61 21.05 -17.40
N GLN A 625 4.59 21.89 -17.73
CA GLN A 625 5.90 21.85 -17.07
C GLN A 625 5.76 22.07 -15.55
N LEU A 626 6.25 21.12 -14.75
CA LEU A 626 6.32 21.20 -13.29
C LEU A 626 7.78 21.40 -12.81
N PRO A 627 8.42 22.57 -13.03
CA PRO A 627 9.84 22.77 -12.74
C PRO A 627 10.19 22.64 -11.24
N SER A 628 9.20 22.79 -10.36
CA SER A 628 9.37 22.72 -8.90
C SER A 628 9.22 21.31 -8.31
N ILE A 629 8.87 20.29 -9.12
CA ILE A 629 8.47 18.97 -8.63
C ILE A 629 9.61 18.25 -7.89
N GLN A 630 9.27 17.61 -6.77
CA GLN A 630 10.19 16.87 -5.89
C GLN A 630 9.73 15.44 -5.66
N THR A 631 8.42 15.22 -5.57
CA THR A 631 7.81 13.88 -5.53
C THR A 631 6.67 13.78 -6.53
N ALA A 632 6.64 12.68 -7.29
CA ALA A 632 5.57 12.35 -8.21
C ALA A 632 5.17 10.88 -8.03
N THR A 633 3.90 10.63 -7.72
CA THR A 633 3.28 9.30 -7.61
C THR A 633 2.08 9.24 -8.52
N ILE A 634 2.06 8.27 -9.44
CA ILE A 634 0.97 8.06 -10.39
C ILE A 634 0.59 6.56 -10.36
N SER A 635 -0.57 6.24 -9.78
CA SER A 635 -1.32 4.99 -9.97
C SER A 635 -2.46 5.27 -10.95
N VAL A 636 -2.61 4.44 -11.97
CA VAL A 636 -3.83 4.41 -12.79
C VAL A 636 -4.13 2.95 -13.09
N ASP A 637 -5.08 2.36 -12.38
CA ASP A 637 -5.61 1.04 -12.71
C ASP A 637 -6.37 1.17 -14.05
N ASN A 638 -6.08 0.30 -15.02
CA ASN A 638 -6.49 0.53 -16.40
C ASN A 638 -6.66 -0.77 -17.21
N GLU A 639 -7.84 -1.38 -17.09
CA GLU A 639 -8.29 -2.48 -17.94
C GLU A 639 -8.74 -2.04 -19.37
N SER A 640 -8.88 -0.72 -19.68
CA SER A 640 -9.75 -0.31 -20.80
C SER A 640 -9.38 0.90 -21.67
N THR A 641 -8.28 1.64 -21.43
CA THR A 641 -7.97 2.87 -22.22
C THR A 641 -6.57 2.91 -22.83
N ASP A 642 -6.54 3.21 -24.14
CA ASP A 642 -5.36 3.41 -24.99
C ASP A 642 -4.75 4.80 -24.77
N ARG A 643 -4.35 5.09 -23.51
CA ARG A 643 -3.82 6.42 -23.15
C ARG A 643 -2.44 6.62 -23.75
N ASP A 644 -2.27 7.74 -24.44
CA ASP A 644 -0.96 8.25 -24.82
C ASP A 644 -0.16 8.76 -23.58
N PHE A 645 0.41 7.83 -22.81
CA PHE A 645 1.39 8.16 -21.78
C PHE A 645 2.70 8.72 -22.36
N VAL A 646 2.91 8.76 -23.69
CA VAL A 646 3.98 9.58 -24.29
C VAL A 646 3.68 11.06 -24.06
N GLN A 647 2.42 11.52 -24.10
CA GLN A 647 2.10 12.91 -23.74
C GLN A 647 2.45 13.20 -22.27
N LEU A 648 2.04 12.35 -21.33
CA LEU A 648 2.35 12.50 -19.92
C LEU A 648 3.88 12.55 -19.68
N LEU A 649 4.62 11.57 -20.21
CA LEU A 649 6.08 11.49 -20.05
C LEU A 649 6.86 12.46 -20.98
N THR A 650 6.24 13.05 -22.01
CA THR A 650 6.83 14.15 -22.79
C THR A 650 6.50 15.53 -22.24
N CYS A 651 5.41 15.73 -21.49
CA CYS A 651 5.25 16.94 -20.69
C CYS A 651 6.30 17.01 -19.58
N PHE A 652 6.75 15.85 -19.09
CA PHE A 652 7.94 15.71 -18.25
C PHE A 652 9.27 15.95 -19.01
N ALA A 653 9.23 16.11 -20.34
CA ALA A 653 10.39 16.23 -21.23
C ALA A 653 10.54 17.54 -21.98
N ARG A 654 9.42 18.16 -22.39
CA ARG A 654 9.31 19.24 -23.38
C ARG A 654 10.21 20.41 -22.95
N PRO A 655 11.32 20.70 -23.65
CA PRO A 655 12.04 21.97 -23.47
C PRO A 655 11.13 23.12 -23.91
N SER A 656 11.41 24.33 -23.45
CA SER A 656 10.54 25.49 -23.64
C SER A 656 10.21 25.78 -25.12
N TYR A 657 8.94 25.57 -25.50
CA TYR A 657 8.41 26.05 -26.77
C TYR A 657 8.05 27.54 -26.65
N THR A 658 9.04 28.43 -26.83
CA THR A 658 8.76 29.85 -27.07
C THR A 658 8.07 29.98 -28.42
N GLY A 659 6.76 30.21 -28.40
CA GLY A 659 5.91 30.01 -29.58
C GLY A 659 6.11 31.01 -30.72
N LYS A 660 5.66 30.59 -31.91
CA LYS A 660 5.28 31.48 -33.02
C LYS A 660 4.11 30.87 -33.81
N LEU A 661 3.08 31.68 -33.98
CA LEU A 661 2.05 31.53 -35.03
C LEU A 661 2.64 31.91 -36.41
N VAL A 662 1.83 31.73 -37.46
CA VAL A 662 2.09 32.01 -38.89
C VAL A 662 2.90 30.88 -39.59
N CYS A 663 2.48 30.35 -40.74
CA CYS A 663 1.30 30.68 -41.57
C CYS A 663 0.08 29.81 -41.26
#